data_AF-A0A8H6S0X9-F1
#
_entry.id   AF-A0A8H6S0X9-F1
#
_cell.length_a   1.000
_cell.length_b   1.000
_cell.length_c   1.000
_cell.angle_alpha   90.00
_cell.angle_beta   90.00
_cell.angle_gamma   90.00
#
_symmetry.space_group_name_H-M   'P 1'
#
loop_
_entity.id
_entity.type
_entity.pdbx_description
1 polymer ?
#
loop_
_entity_poly.entity_id
_entity_poly.type
_entity_poly.pdbx_seq_one_letter_code
_entity_poly.pdbx_strand_id
1 'polypeptide(L)'
;MAKGTRPRTRAVGPRGRKTIALLKCAYVGCGRHFKTSGGLTNHVRTDHSNPTLVGFAPNDRDSVGVVDDDIEMEYDQPDVLSDTGQDSNEEPDPVHAEPQLPAGWHRHYHPHLSARPCDEDGNDLLPGTPPPPRRAASPTNWTPYEDKVQFRTAEILFRQAQVSGGNINELLEVWALDKLKHDDLAPFANADHLYEAIDATKLGDAPWHCLESEPLASGADAPEWARRSYTVWYRNPETVATNMLDNPAADGHFDYVPFVETDANNKRRWSNFMSANFAWRHADKIYEDDPSTEGACLVPIFAGADKTTVSVGTGDIEYHPGYMALGNHHNSFRCGHRNGVIPFIFLAIPKSDRKYDNDKAFRVFKQQLYHASLAAIFSFLKPGMTTPCVRRCPDGHFRKVIFDFGPFIADYPEQVTLAGVVYGWCTKCTNPVHDLDNNIGTRRTHQLTNELIDAFDGDPKVLWTNYGINADIIPFTNDFPRADIHEMISPDILHQLIKGSFKDHLVEWVSDYLYLTHNEAEANSIMDEIDKRIAATPAYPGLRRFRDGRRFKQWTGDNSKALMKVYLPALKGLLPTEIVQVISTFLDFCYLSRRKDFDESTLDQIETTVDQFRERRKVFVDVGVRTDFNLPRQHSIGHYAHSIREFASRADFEQRGMLEVRTKALPDKLPTADDKDDDGIDDGPRVEGTVVLARTREPSYPRSAHALAAHIGFPDFPPIA
;
A
#
# COMPACT_ATOMS: atom_id res chain seq x y z
N MET A 1 -55.89 54.85 16.24
CA MET A 1 -56.56 54.92 14.92
C MET A 1 -55.50 54.72 13.85
N ALA A 2 -55.64 54.02 12.75
CA ALA A 2 -56.43 52.86 12.33
C ALA A 2 -55.74 52.34 11.04
N LYS A 3 -55.98 51.07 10.73
CA LYS A 3 -55.54 50.22 9.60
C LYS A 3 -55.64 50.80 8.17
N GLY A 4 -54.86 50.18 7.27
CA GLY A 4 -55.26 49.75 5.91
C GLY A 4 -54.83 50.67 4.75
N THR A 5 -54.54 50.26 3.51
CA THR A 5 -54.66 48.96 2.78
C THR A 5 -53.98 49.11 1.39
N ARG A 6 -53.50 48.01 0.77
CA ARG A 6 -52.99 47.83 -0.63
C ARG A 6 -54.08 48.15 -1.71
N PRO A 7 -53.92 48.06 -3.09
CA PRO A 7 -52.96 47.23 -3.89
C PRO A 7 -52.62 47.62 -5.40
N ARG A 8 -51.87 46.69 -6.07
CA ARG A 8 -51.76 46.35 -7.55
C ARG A 8 -51.00 47.33 -8.48
N THR A 9 -50.24 46.98 -9.54
CA THR A 9 -49.91 45.77 -10.34
C THR A 9 -48.76 46.15 -11.31
N ARG A 10 -47.85 45.24 -11.72
CA ARG A 10 -46.90 45.48 -12.84
C ARG A 10 -46.86 44.29 -13.79
N ALA A 11 -47.06 44.55 -15.09
CA ALA A 11 -47.04 43.58 -16.17
C ALA A 11 -45.60 43.22 -16.60
N VAL A 12 -45.42 41.98 -17.07
CA VAL A 12 -44.17 41.39 -17.56
C VAL A 12 -44.27 41.18 -19.08
N GLY A 13 -43.28 41.67 -19.84
CA GLY A 13 -43.07 41.32 -21.26
C GLY A 13 -42.04 40.19 -21.43
N PRO A 14 -42.03 39.47 -22.57
CA PRO A 14 -41.31 38.20 -22.73
C PRO A 14 -39.81 38.38 -23.06
N ARG A 15 -38.93 37.61 -22.41
CA ARG A 15 -37.51 37.48 -22.78
C ARG A 15 -37.31 36.31 -23.74
N GLY A 16 -36.75 36.59 -24.91
CA GLY A 16 -36.40 35.57 -25.93
C GLY A 16 -35.23 34.66 -25.52
N ARG A 17 -35.30 33.39 -25.91
CA ARG A 17 -34.24 32.37 -25.80
C ARG A 17 -33.03 32.77 -26.66
N LYS A 18 -31.82 32.78 -26.08
CA LYS A 18 -30.54 32.84 -26.83
C LYS A 18 -30.22 31.44 -27.39
N THR A 19 -30.23 31.31 -28.71
CA THR A 19 -29.76 30.11 -29.43
C THR A 19 -28.22 30.09 -29.38
N ILE A 20 -27.62 29.03 -28.83
CA ILE A 20 -26.16 28.87 -28.77
C ILE A 20 -25.65 28.53 -30.18
N ALA A 21 -24.84 29.40 -30.78
CA ALA A 21 -24.23 29.17 -32.08
C ALA A 21 -23.15 28.07 -31.98
N LEU A 22 -23.25 27.03 -32.80
CA LEU A 22 -22.27 25.94 -32.86
C LEU A 22 -21.19 26.27 -33.91
N LEU A 23 -19.92 26.04 -33.56
CA LEU A 23 -18.75 26.24 -34.43
C LEU A 23 -18.57 25.04 -35.36
N LYS A 24 -18.55 25.25 -36.68
CA LYS A 24 -18.38 24.19 -37.67
C LYS A 24 -16.90 23.92 -37.99
N CYS A 25 -16.53 22.66 -38.20
CA CYS A 25 -15.20 22.31 -38.70
C CYS A 25 -14.97 22.84 -40.13
N ALA A 26 -13.80 23.45 -40.38
CA ALA A 26 -13.45 24.03 -41.67
C ALA A 26 -12.86 23.02 -42.68
N TYR A 27 -12.57 21.78 -42.27
CA TYR A 27 -12.04 20.76 -43.18
C TYR A 27 -13.12 20.32 -44.19
N VAL A 28 -12.78 20.37 -45.48
CA VAL A 28 -13.69 20.01 -46.58
C VAL A 28 -14.15 18.56 -46.41
N GLY A 29 -15.46 18.34 -46.31
CA GLY A 29 -16.07 17.04 -46.04
C GLY A 29 -16.35 16.73 -44.56
N CYS A 30 -15.90 17.56 -43.62
CA CYS A 30 -16.19 17.39 -42.20
C CYS A 30 -17.48 18.13 -41.78
N GLY A 31 -18.52 17.38 -41.37
CA GLY A 31 -19.82 17.91 -40.95
C GLY A 31 -19.97 18.22 -39.45
N ARG A 32 -18.90 18.11 -38.65
CA ARG A 32 -18.98 18.22 -37.19
C ARG A 32 -19.09 19.67 -36.71
N HIS A 33 -19.86 19.86 -35.64
CA HIS A 33 -20.14 21.14 -35.00
C HIS A 33 -19.82 21.07 -33.49
N PHE A 34 -19.30 22.16 -32.92
CA PHE A 34 -18.76 22.19 -31.56
C PHE A 34 -19.32 23.36 -30.77
N LYS A 35 -19.54 23.16 -29.47
CA LYS A 35 -20.03 24.20 -28.55
C LYS A 35 -18.91 25.15 -28.08
N THR A 36 -17.66 24.72 -28.19
CA THR A 36 -16.48 25.48 -27.73
C THR A 36 -15.36 25.41 -28.77
N SER A 37 -14.54 26.46 -28.84
CA SER A 37 -13.35 26.52 -29.70
C SER A 37 -12.31 25.45 -29.33
N GLY A 38 -12.21 25.11 -28.04
CA GLY A 38 -11.37 24.01 -27.55
C GLY A 38 -11.78 22.66 -28.13
N GLY A 39 -13.09 22.36 -28.16
CA GLY A 39 -13.61 21.13 -28.77
C GLY A 39 -13.34 21.04 -30.28
N LEU A 40 -13.48 22.16 -30.99
CA LEU A 40 -13.13 22.24 -32.42
C LEU A 40 -11.62 22.03 -32.63
N THR A 41 -10.79 22.66 -31.82
CA THR A 41 -9.32 22.56 -31.94
C THR A 41 -8.82 21.15 -31.69
N ASN A 42 -9.36 20.48 -30.66
CA ASN A 42 -8.99 19.11 -30.35
C ASN A 42 -9.41 18.16 -31.49
N HIS A 43 -10.64 18.29 -31.98
CA HIS A 43 -11.11 17.53 -33.14
C HIS A 43 -10.22 17.74 -34.39
N VAL A 44 -9.81 18.97 -34.67
CA VAL A 44 -8.92 19.25 -35.81
C VAL A 44 -7.54 18.60 -35.61
N ARG A 45 -7.02 18.60 -34.38
CA ARG A 45 -5.74 17.97 -34.05
C ARG A 45 -5.79 16.45 -34.04
N THR A 46 -6.90 15.82 -33.66
CA THR A 46 -7.00 14.36 -33.64
C THR A 46 -7.39 13.79 -34.99
N ASP A 47 -8.37 14.40 -35.66
CA ASP A 47 -9.05 13.75 -36.78
C ASP A 47 -8.55 14.24 -38.15
N HIS A 48 -7.80 15.35 -38.21
CA HIS A 48 -7.27 15.93 -39.45
C HIS A 48 -5.75 16.05 -39.48
N SER A 49 -5.04 15.25 -38.68
CA SER A 49 -3.58 15.23 -38.62
C SER A 49 -2.94 14.37 -39.72
N ASN A 50 -2.69 14.96 -40.90
CA ASN A 50 -1.48 14.65 -41.67
C ASN A 50 -1.11 15.77 -42.67
N PRO A 51 0.18 16.17 -42.80
CA PRO A 51 0.60 17.41 -43.44
C PRO A 51 1.04 17.17 -44.88
N THR A 52 0.12 17.20 -45.83
CA THR A 52 0.45 17.48 -47.25
C THR A 52 -0.86 17.68 -48.00
N LEU A 53 -1.28 18.93 -48.15
CA LEU A 53 -1.84 19.48 -49.40
C LEU A 53 -2.02 21.00 -49.23
N VAL A 54 -1.51 21.71 -50.23
CA VAL A 54 -1.10 23.12 -50.28
C VAL A 54 -2.26 24.07 -50.55
N GLY A 55 -2.17 25.31 -50.04
CA GLY A 55 -2.82 26.46 -50.67
C GLY A 55 -2.95 27.72 -49.80
N PHE A 56 -1.85 28.45 -49.57
CA PHE A 56 -1.90 29.83 -49.08
C PHE A 56 -2.44 30.79 -50.15
N ALA A 57 -3.16 31.84 -49.72
CA ALA A 57 -3.17 33.13 -50.39
C ALA A 57 -3.19 34.27 -49.35
N PRO A 58 -2.36 35.33 -49.49
CA PRO A 58 -2.17 36.41 -48.51
C PRO A 58 -2.86 37.74 -48.85
N ASN A 59 -2.76 38.70 -47.90
CA ASN A 59 -3.13 40.14 -47.88
C ASN A 59 -4.57 40.45 -47.44
N ASP A 60 -4.83 41.42 -46.56
CA ASP A 60 -4.45 42.82 -46.70
C ASP A 60 -4.21 43.62 -45.38
N ARG A 61 -3.61 44.80 -45.57
CA ARG A 61 -3.04 45.75 -44.61
C ARG A 61 -4.06 46.65 -43.88
N ASP A 62 -3.50 47.45 -42.96
CA ASP A 62 -3.96 48.72 -42.36
C ASP A 62 -4.65 48.58 -40.98
N SER A 63 -4.38 49.38 -39.93
CA SER A 63 -3.50 50.54 -39.71
C SER A 63 -3.59 50.97 -38.23
N VAL A 64 -2.46 51.36 -37.65
CA VAL A 64 -2.20 52.46 -36.67
C VAL A 64 -3.21 52.76 -35.55
N GLY A 65 -2.70 52.81 -34.30
CA GLY A 65 -3.28 53.62 -33.22
C GLY A 65 -2.70 53.37 -31.82
N VAL A 66 -1.62 54.08 -31.47
CA VAL A 66 -1.10 54.25 -30.10
C VAL A 66 -1.84 55.41 -29.43
N VAL A 67 -2.30 55.26 -28.19
CA VAL A 67 -2.40 56.37 -27.22
C VAL A 67 -2.14 55.83 -25.80
N ASP A 68 -1.27 56.55 -25.08
CA ASP A 68 -0.81 56.37 -23.71
C ASP A 68 -1.78 56.94 -22.64
N ASP A 69 -1.56 56.43 -21.43
CA ASP A 69 -1.64 57.06 -20.10
C ASP A 69 -2.95 57.15 -19.26
N ASP A 70 -2.73 56.74 -18.01
CA ASP A 70 -3.25 57.16 -16.69
C ASP A 70 -4.42 56.45 -15.98
N ILE A 71 -4.01 55.62 -15.00
CA ILE A 71 -4.35 55.62 -13.56
C ILE A 71 -5.83 55.62 -13.16
N GLU A 72 -6.34 54.53 -12.55
CA GLU A 72 -6.50 54.35 -11.08
C GLU A 72 -7.31 53.08 -10.74
N MET A 73 -7.16 52.61 -9.50
CA MET A 73 -7.57 51.31 -8.96
C MET A 73 -9.08 51.11 -8.82
N GLU A 74 -9.59 49.91 -9.12
CA GLU A 74 -10.76 49.37 -8.44
C GLU A 74 -10.71 47.84 -8.38
N TYR A 75 -10.92 47.31 -7.17
CA TYR A 75 -10.96 45.89 -6.86
C TYR A 75 -12.18 45.23 -7.53
N ASP A 76 -11.98 44.14 -8.27
CA ASP A 76 -13.06 43.17 -8.46
C ASP A 76 -12.56 41.72 -8.68
N GLN A 77 -13.46 40.81 -8.30
CA GLN A 77 -13.33 39.39 -7.93
C GLN A 77 -12.60 38.47 -8.92
N PRO A 78 -11.92 37.39 -8.44
CA PRO A 78 -11.43 36.35 -9.33
C PRO A 78 -12.57 35.48 -9.87
N ASP A 79 -12.77 35.57 -11.18
CA ASP A 79 -13.56 34.67 -12.01
C ASP A 79 -13.13 33.20 -11.82
N VAL A 80 -14.12 32.38 -11.46
CA VAL A 80 -14.05 30.92 -11.43
C VAL A 80 -13.99 30.41 -12.87
N LEU A 81 -12.78 30.14 -13.37
CA LEU A 81 -12.60 29.45 -14.65
C LEU A 81 -12.38 27.95 -14.44
N SER A 82 -13.39 27.23 -14.93
CA SER A 82 -13.56 25.80 -15.11
C SER A 82 -12.30 25.07 -15.56
N ASP A 83 -11.81 24.17 -14.71
CA ASP A 83 -10.92 23.09 -15.10
C ASP A 83 -11.74 22.03 -15.87
N THR A 84 -11.69 22.12 -17.19
CA THR A 84 -12.26 21.09 -18.06
C THR A 84 -11.40 19.85 -17.96
N GLY A 85 -11.81 18.93 -17.09
CA GLY A 85 -11.26 17.59 -16.95
C GLY A 85 -11.22 16.84 -18.29
N GLN A 86 -10.06 16.91 -18.93
CA GLN A 86 -9.53 15.91 -19.85
C GLN A 86 -8.18 15.46 -19.29
N ASP A 87 -8.20 14.74 -18.17
CA ASP A 87 -7.12 13.79 -17.88
C ASP A 87 -7.35 12.56 -18.77
N SER A 88 -7.07 12.74 -20.06
CA SER A 88 -6.73 11.65 -20.99
C SER A 88 -5.27 11.72 -21.40
N ASN A 89 -4.45 12.43 -20.61
CA ASN A 89 -3.01 12.32 -20.63
C ASN A 89 -2.56 11.81 -19.26
N GLU A 90 -2.97 10.58 -18.94
CA GLU A 90 -2.03 9.72 -18.22
C GLU A 90 -0.80 9.66 -19.14
N GLU A 91 0.25 10.41 -18.81
CA GLU A 91 1.56 10.01 -19.27
C GLU A 91 1.66 8.53 -18.89
N PRO A 92 1.91 7.61 -19.85
CA PRO A 92 2.15 6.24 -19.48
C PRO A 92 3.23 6.28 -18.41
N ASP A 93 2.94 5.71 -17.22
CA ASP A 93 3.98 5.36 -16.25
C ASP A 93 5.17 4.92 -17.08
N PRO A 94 6.35 5.59 -16.97
CA PRO A 94 7.46 5.35 -17.88
C PRO A 94 7.61 3.85 -17.90
N VAL A 95 7.32 3.22 -19.05
CA VAL A 95 7.22 1.78 -19.18
C VAL A 95 8.40 1.26 -18.40
N HIS A 96 8.14 0.70 -17.21
CA HIS A 96 9.19 0.13 -16.40
C HIS A 96 9.52 -1.12 -17.18
N ALA A 97 10.32 -0.94 -18.23
CA ALA A 97 10.86 -1.99 -19.04
C ALA A 97 11.44 -2.93 -18.02
N GLU A 98 10.82 -4.10 -17.92
CA GLU A 98 11.27 -5.07 -16.94
C GLU A 98 12.75 -5.28 -17.17
N PRO A 99 13.55 -5.35 -16.09
CA PRO A 99 14.96 -5.58 -16.25
C PRO A 99 15.13 -6.89 -17.01
N GLN A 100 15.51 -6.77 -18.29
CA GLN A 100 15.93 -7.90 -19.09
C GLN A 100 16.94 -8.67 -18.24
N LEU A 101 16.82 -10.00 -18.28
CA LEU A 101 17.77 -10.87 -17.62
C LEU A 101 19.19 -10.35 -17.93
N PRO A 102 20.02 -10.04 -16.92
CA PRO A 102 21.30 -9.41 -17.20
C PRO A 102 22.11 -10.28 -18.17
N ALA A 103 22.90 -9.66 -19.04
CA ALA A 103 23.67 -10.40 -20.05
C ALA A 103 24.55 -11.47 -19.38
N GLY A 104 24.48 -12.71 -19.89
CA GLY A 104 25.22 -13.85 -19.34
C GLY A 104 24.54 -14.62 -18.21
N TRP A 105 23.31 -14.25 -17.84
CA TRP A 105 22.48 -15.02 -16.92
C TRP A 105 21.57 -16.00 -17.68
N HIS A 106 21.18 -17.08 -17.00
CA HIS A 106 20.29 -18.13 -17.51
C HIS A 106 19.22 -18.46 -16.48
N ARG A 107 18.00 -18.79 -16.95
CA ARG A 107 16.90 -19.30 -16.12
C ARG A 107 16.79 -20.81 -16.26
N HIS A 108 16.81 -21.51 -15.15
CA HIS A 108 16.52 -22.93 -15.04
C HIS A 108 15.14 -23.08 -14.42
N TYR A 109 14.17 -23.55 -15.20
CA TYR A 109 12.81 -23.73 -14.75
C TYR A 109 12.63 -25.08 -14.04
N HIS A 110 11.70 -25.11 -13.09
CA HIS A 110 11.35 -26.32 -12.38
C HIS A 110 10.89 -27.42 -13.34
N PRO A 111 11.42 -28.66 -13.23
CA PRO A 111 11.19 -29.69 -14.24
C PRO A 111 9.76 -30.26 -14.22
N HIS A 112 9.12 -30.34 -13.05
CA HIS A 112 7.83 -30.99 -12.88
C HIS A 112 6.64 -30.02 -12.93
N LEU A 113 6.56 -29.04 -12.00
CA LEU A 113 5.56 -27.96 -12.03
C LEU A 113 5.90 -26.92 -13.13
N SER A 114 5.75 -27.34 -14.38
CA SER A 114 6.12 -26.58 -15.59
C SER A 114 5.01 -25.66 -16.13
N ALA A 115 3.87 -25.55 -15.41
CA ALA A 115 2.75 -24.68 -15.76
C ALA A 115 2.27 -24.84 -17.20
N ARG A 116 2.05 -26.09 -17.64
CA ARG A 116 1.61 -26.43 -19.00
C ARG A 116 0.25 -25.78 -19.30
N PRO A 117 0.13 -25.04 -20.42
CA PRO A 117 -1.16 -24.55 -20.89
C PRO A 117 -2.13 -25.70 -21.16
N CYS A 118 -3.39 -25.52 -20.77
CA CYS A 118 -4.50 -26.41 -21.05
C CYS A 118 -5.69 -25.64 -21.62
N ASP A 119 -6.72 -26.36 -22.08
CA ASP A 119 -8.03 -25.79 -22.37
C ASP A 119 -8.87 -25.61 -21.08
N GLU A 120 -10.11 -25.12 -21.23
CA GLU A 120 -11.03 -24.89 -20.11
C GLU A 120 -11.48 -26.17 -19.39
N ASP A 121 -11.37 -27.32 -20.05
CA ASP A 121 -11.68 -28.65 -19.50
C ASP A 121 -10.44 -29.31 -18.84
N GLY A 122 -9.27 -28.68 -18.95
CA GLY A 122 -8.02 -29.17 -18.37
C GLY A 122 -7.24 -30.15 -19.26
N ASN A 123 -7.52 -30.24 -20.56
CA ASN A 123 -6.71 -31.01 -21.49
C ASN A 123 -5.49 -30.19 -21.93
N ASP A 124 -4.30 -30.78 -21.85
CA ASP A 124 -3.05 -30.09 -22.18
C ASP A 124 -3.03 -29.68 -23.66
N LEU A 125 -2.61 -28.44 -23.93
CA LEU A 125 -2.50 -27.90 -25.29
C LEU A 125 -1.16 -28.25 -25.92
N LEU A 126 -1.13 -28.33 -27.25
CA LEU A 126 0.13 -28.46 -27.98
C LEU A 126 0.98 -27.19 -27.82
N PRO A 127 2.32 -27.30 -27.76
CA PRO A 127 3.20 -26.14 -27.70
C PRO A 127 2.92 -25.14 -28.83
N GLY A 128 2.80 -23.86 -28.49
CA GLY A 128 2.54 -22.78 -29.45
C GLY A 128 1.07 -22.55 -29.80
N THR A 129 0.13 -23.29 -29.19
CA THR A 129 -1.31 -23.02 -29.36
C THR A 129 -1.67 -21.63 -28.80
N PRO A 130 -2.35 -20.75 -29.57
CA PRO A 130 -2.74 -19.43 -29.07
C PRO A 130 -3.81 -19.54 -27.97
N PRO A 131 -3.87 -18.57 -27.04
CA PRO A 131 -4.88 -18.57 -25.98
C PRO A 131 -6.29 -18.36 -26.55
N PRO A 132 -7.34 -18.89 -25.90
CA PRO A 132 -8.71 -18.58 -26.27
C PRO A 132 -8.95 -17.06 -26.13
N PRO A 133 -9.75 -16.45 -27.02
CA PRO A 133 -10.05 -15.03 -26.93
C PRO A 133 -10.73 -14.72 -25.60
N ARG A 134 -10.24 -13.70 -24.89
CA ARG A 134 -10.99 -13.14 -23.75
C ARG A 134 -12.34 -12.68 -24.29
N ARG A 135 -13.45 -13.05 -23.63
CA ARG A 135 -14.77 -12.51 -23.98
C ARG A 135 -14.68 -10.99 -23.87
N ALA A 136 -14.54 -10.31 -25.02
CA ALA A 136 -14.62 -8.87 -25.05
C ALA A 136 -16.02 -8.51 -24.58
N ALA A 137 -16.13 -7.87 -23.41
CA ALA A 137 -17.39 -7.23 -23.05
C ALA A 137 -17.73 -6.29 -24.22
N SER A 138 -18.97 -6.38 -24.74
CA SER A 138 -19.43 -5.43 -25.75
C SER A 138 -19.09 -4.01 -25.26
N PRO A 139 -18.63 -3.08 -26.11
CA PRO A 139 -18.41 -1.68 -25.74
C PRO A 139 -19.65 -1.00 -25.15
N THR A 140 -20.82 -1.64 -25.28
CA THR A 140 -22.13 -1.22 -24.78
C THR A 140 -22.60 -2.00 -23.54
N ASN A 141 -21.84 -2.98 -23.05
CA ASN A 141 -22.21 -3.75 -21.88
C ASN A 141 -21.82 -2.99 -20.62
N TRP A 142 -22.79 -2.29 -20.04
CA TRP A 142 -22.65 -1.57 -18.78
C TRP A 142 -23.14 -2.36 -17.58
N THR A 143 -23.60 -3.61 -17.74
CA THR A 143 -24.17 -4.42 -16.65
C THR A 143 -23.21 -4.50 -15.44
N PRO A 144 -23.69 -4.33 -14.20
CA PRO A 144 -25.10 -4.27 -13.76
C PRO A 144 -25.79 -2.93 -14.02
N TYR A 145 -25.04 -1.92 -14.44
CA TYR A 145 -25.58 -0.62 -14.79
C TYR A 145 -26.39 -0.71 -16.09
N GLU A 146 -27.51 0.01 -16.16
CA GLU A 146 -28.38 0.11 -17.31
C GLU A 146 -27.64 0.75 -18.49
N ASP A 147 -26.84 1.79 -18.22
CA ASP A 147 -26.07 2.50 -19.22
C ASP A 147 -24.81 3.19 -18.68
N LYS A 148 -24.10 3.88 -19.60
CA LYS A 148 -22.91 4.67 -19.28
C LYS A 148 -23.19 5.81 -18.31
N VAL A 149 -24.38 6.40 -18.34
CA VAL A 149 -24.75 7.52 -17.47
C VAL A 149 -24.87 7.03 -16.04
N GLN A 150 -25.55 5.92 -15.82
CA GLN A 150 -25.68 5.29 -14.52
C GLN A 150 -24.31 4.87 -13.96
N PHE A 151 -23.45 4.24 -14.77
CA PHE A 151 -22.07 3.91 -14.37
C PHE A 151 -21.26 5.16 -13.97
N ARG A 152 -21.26 6.21 -14.81
CA ARG A 152 -20.50 7.44 -14.53
C ARG A 152 -21.05 8.19 -13.33
N THR A 153 -22.35 8.08 -13.06
CA THR A 153 -22.98 8.67 -11.88
C THR A 153 -22.49 7.98 -10.61
N ALA A 154 -22.49 6.64 -10.58
CA ALA A 154 -21.88 5.89 -9.48
C ALA A 154 -20.39 6.21 -9.33
N GLU A 155 -19.64 6.24 -10.43
CA GLU A 155 -18.22 6.59 -10.41
C GLU A 155 -17.94 7.98 -9.80
N ILE A 156 -18.71 9.00 -10.21
CA ILE A 156 -18.52 10.35 -9.69
C ILE A 156 -18.95 10.43 -8.23
N LEU A 157 -20.15 9.97 -7.89
CA LEU A 157 -20.71 10.16 -6.55
C LEU A 157 -20.01 9.30 -5.50
N PHE A 158 -19.75 8.02 -5.82
CA PHE A 158 -19.16 7.08 -4.89
C PHE A 158 -17.64 7.15 -4.89
N ARG A 159 -17.00 7.03 -6.06
CA ARG A 159 -15.54 6.88 -6.15
C ARG A 159 -14.79 8.21 -6.11
N GLN A 160 -15.26 9.22 -6.85
CA GLN A 160 -14.52 10.47 -7.02
C GLN A 160 -14.84 11.51 -5.95
N ALA A 161 -16.12 11.77 -5.72
CA ALA A 161 -16.61 12.82 -4.82
C ALA A 161 -16.94 12.31 -3.41
N GLN A 162 -17.12 10.99 -3.23
CA GLN A 162 -17.42 10.35 -1.94
C GLN A 162 -18.59 11.04 -1.21
N VAL A 163 -19.67 11.28 -1.95
CA VAL A 163 -20.85 12.01 -1.48
C VAL A 163 -21.60 11.17 -0.44
N SER A 164 -22.06 11.79 0.65
CA SER A 164 -22.85 11.09 1.67
C SER A 164 -24.16 10.55 1.09
N GLY A 165 -24.68 9.43 1.62
CA GLY A 165 -25.95 8.85 1.15
C GLY A 165 -27.13 9.83 1.17
N GLY A 166 -27.20 10.69 2.19
CA GLY A 166 -28.19 11.77 2.26
C GLY A 166 -28.07 12.78 1.11
N ASN A 167 -26.85 13.25 0.83
CA ASN A 167 -26.59 14.17 -0.28
C ASN A 167 -26.77 13.50 -1.65
N ILE A 168 -26.50 12.20 -1.77
CA ILE A 168 -26.81 11.41 -2.96
C ILE A 168 -28.32 11.41 -3.20
N ASN A 169 -29.13 11.15 -2.17
CA ASN A 169 -30.58 11.20 -2.28
C ASN A 169 -31.09 12.57 -2.73
N GLU A 170 -30.61 13.66 -2.11
CA GLU A 170 -30.98 15.03 -2.51
C GLU A 170 -30.61 15.32 -3.98
N LEU A 171 -29.42 14.91 -4.41
CA LEU A 171 -28.99 15.10 -5.80
C LEU A 171 -29.84 14.28 -6.79
N LEU A 172 -30.17 13.03 -6.44
CA LEU A 172 -31.03 12.17 -7.25
C LEU A 172 -32.47 12.70 -7.33
N GLU A 173 -32.99 13.32 -6.26
CA GLU A 173 -34.28 14.03 -6.29
C GLU A 173 -34.25 15.22 -7.25
N VAL A 174 -33.20 16.03 -7.21
CA VAL A 174 -33.02 17.15 -8.16
C VAL A 174 -32.96 16.64 -9.60
N TRP A 175 -32.22 15.54 -9.84
CA TRP A 175 -32.19 14.91 -11.16
C TRP A 175 -33.55 14.37 -11.59
N ALA A 176 -34.28 13.71 -10.69
CA ALA A 176 -35.62 13.21 -10.98
C ALA A 176 -36.57 14.35 -11.38
N LEU A 177 -36.54 15.48 -10.67
CA LEU A 177 -37.33 16.67 -11.02
C LEU A 177 -36.99 17.25 -12.39
N ASP A 178 -35.71 17.19 -12.81
CA ASP A 178 -35.32 17.63 -14.14
C ASP A 178 -35.75 16.63 -15.23
N LYS A 179 -35.57 15.34 -14.97
CA LYS A 179 -35.91 14.23 -15.89
C LYS A 179 -37.41 14.06 -16.09
N LEU A 180 -38.23 14.36 -15.08
CA LEU A 180 -39.69 14.40 -15.19
C LEU A 180 -40.19 15.36 -16.27
N LYS A 181 -39.44 16.41 -16.62
CA LYS A 181 -39.80 17.33 -17.72
C LYS A 181 -39.78 16.64 -19.09
N HIS A 182 -39.11 15.50 -19.18
CA HIS A 182 -38.89 14.72 -20.40
C HIS A 182 -39.47 13.30 -20.32
N ASP A 183 -40.30 13.01 -19.30
CA ASP A 183 -40.87 11.67 -19.04
C ASP A 183 -39.80 10.58 -18.91
N ASP A 184 -38.68 10.93 -18.26
CA ASP A 184 -37.50 10.09 -18.09
C ASP A 184 -37.16 9.91 -16.60
N LEU A 185 -36.32 8.94 -16.26
CA LEU A 185 -35.93 8.61 -14.88
C LEU A 185 -34.54 9.16 -14.52
N ALA A 186 -34.33 9.37 -13.22
CA ALA A 186 -32.99 9.63 -12.69
C ALA A 186 -32.11 8.37 -12.81
N PRO A 187 -30.77 8.51 -12.88
CA PRO A 187 -29.87 7.36 -13.03
C PRO A 187 -30.03 6.32 -11.91
N PHE A 188 -30.37 6.74 -10.70
CA PHE A 188 -30.69 5.84 -9.59
C PHE A 188 -31.93 6.36 -8.87
N ALA A 189 -32.62 5.45 -8.16
CA ALA A 189 -33.83 5.80 -7.41
C ALA A 189 -33.47 6.50 -6.09
N ASN A 190 -32.40 6.06 -5.46
CA ASN A 190 -31.85 6.55 -4.20
C ASN A 190 -30.40 6.03 -4.05
N ALA A 191 -29.76 6.37 -2.93
CA ALA A 191 -28.43 5.90 -2.59
C ALA A 191 -28.35 4.37 -2.47
N ASP A 192 -29.38 3.70 -1.95
CA ASP A 192 -29.39 2.24 -1.79
C ASP A 192 -29.37 1.53 -3.15
N HIS A 193 -30.17 1.97 -4.12
CA HIS A 193 -30.14 1.46 -5.51
C HIS A 193 -28.76 1.68 -6.15
N LEU A 194 -28.11 2.82 -5.87
CA LEU A 194 -26.74 3.07 -6.33
C LEU A 194 -25.75 2.08 -5.71
N TYR A 195 -25.82 1.85 -4.39
CA TYR A 195 -24.93 0.90 -3.70
C TYR A 195 -25.19 -0.53 -4.13
N GLU A 196 -26.45 -0.95 -4.29
CA GLU A 196 -26.83 -2.26 -4.82
C GLU A 196 -26.28 -2.51 -6.23
N ALA A 197 -26.33 -1.50 -7.12
CA ALA A 197 -25.74 -1.60 -8.45
C ALA A 197 -24.21 -1.70 -8.40
N ILE A 198 -23.56 -0.98 -7.48
CA ILE A 198 -22.12 -1.11 -7.24
C ILE A 198 -21.80 -2.53 -6.75
N ASP A 199 -22.52 -3.02 -5.74
CA ASP A 199 -22.34 -4.34 -5.13
C ASP A 199 -22.68 -5.49 -6.09
N ALA A 200 -23.51 -5.25 -7.11
CA ALA A 200 -23.83 -6.21 -8.16
C ALA A 200 -22.81 -6.23 -9.33
N THR A 201 -21.70 -5.50 -9.24
CA THR A 201 -20.74 -5.31 -10.34
C THR A 201 -19.90 -6.58 -10.63
N LYS A 202 -20.45 -7.47 -11.46
CA LYS A 202 -19.86 -8.78 -11.83
C LYS A 202 -18.47 -8.79 -12.43
N LEU A 203 -17.97 -7.65 -12.92
CA LEU A 203 -16.62 -7.58 -13.49
C LEU A 203 -15.58 -7.57 -12.35
N GLY A 204 -14.98 -8.73 -12.09
CA GLY A 204 -14.04 -8.89 -10.97
C GLY A 204 -14.72 -9.12 -9.62
N ASP A 205 -15.98 -9.60 -9.61
CA ASP A 205 -16.72 -9.78 -8.37
C ASP A 205 -16.07 -10.84 -7.47
N ALA A 206 -15.60 -10.38 -6.32
CA ALA A 206 -15.36 -11.17 -5.13
C ALA A 206 -16.19 -10.51 -4.02
N PRO A 207 -17.49 -10.84 -3.90
CA PRO A 207 -18.39 -10.14 -3.00
C PRO A 207 -17.98 -10.30 -1.54
N TRP A 208 -18.36 -9.33 -0.72
CA TRP A 208 -18.18 -9.43 0.73
C TRP A 208 -19.23 -10.35 1.34
N HIS A 209 -18.75 -11.27 2.16
CA HIS A 209 -19.50 -12.21 2.98
C HIS A 209 -19.27 -11.87 4.45
N CYS A 210 -20.17 -12.34 5.30
CA CYS A 210 -20.14 -12.13 6.73
C CYS A 210 -20.05 -13.49 7.44
N LEU A 211 -19.06 -13.65 8.32
CA LEU A 211 -18.95 -14.72 9.30
C LEU A 211 -19.28 -14.14 10.68
N GLU A 212 -20.06 -14.87 11.45
CA GLU A 212 -20.41 -14.50 12.81
C GLU A 212 -19.96 -15.61 13.77
N SER A 213 -19.21 -15.25 14.80
CA SER A 213 -18.77 -16.23 15.80
C SER A 213 -19.91 -16.62 16.73
N GLU A 214 -19.92 -17.87 17.19
CA GLU A 214 -20.80 -18.26 18.29
C GLU A 214 -20.32 -17.63 19.62
N PRO A 215 -21.24 -17.25 20.53
CA PRO A 215 -20.88 -16.85 21.88
C PRO A 215 -20.14 -17.96 22.63
N LEU A 216 -19.05 -17.60 23.32
CA LEU A 216 -18.24 -18.55 24.10
C LEU A 216 -18.98 -19.07 25.34
N ALA A 217 -19.86 -18.24 25.92
CA ALA A 217 -20.61 -18.59 27.12
C ALA A 217 -22.03 -18.01 27.09
N SER A 218 -22.92 -18.66 27.84
CA SER A 218 -24.31 -18.25 28.04
C SER A 218 -24.59 -18.03 29.53
N GLY A 219 -25.55 -17.14 29.85
CA GLY A 219 -26.00 -16.87 31.23
C GLY A 219 -25.55 -15.51 31.78
N ALA A 220 -26.34 -14.92 32.68
CA ALA A 220 -26.16 -13.53 33.13
C ALA A 220 -24.82 -13.26 33.85
N ASP A 221 -24.18 -14.29 34.41
CA ASP A 221 -22.92 -14.18 35.15
C ASP A 221 -21.67 -14.20 34.25
N ALA A 222 -21.82 -14.56 32.97
CA ALA A 222 -20.71 -14.56 32.01
C ALA A 222 -20.35 -13.12 31.58
N PRO A 223 -19.05 -12.83 31.36
CA PRO A 223 -18.64 -11.51 30.91
C PRO A 223 -19.24 -11.19 29.54
N GLU A 224 -19.54 -9.92 29.28
CA GLU A 224 -20.19 -9.49 28.04
C GLU A 224 -19.40 -9.90 26.80
N TRP A 225 -18.07 -9.80 26.85
CA TRP A 225 -17.19 -10.20 25.76
C TRP A 225 -17.31 -11.69 25.40
N ALA A 226 -17.73 -12.56 26.33
CA ALA A 226 -17.95 -13.99 26.09
C ALA A 226 -19.38 -14.31 25.65
N ARG A 227 -20.34 -13.41 25.89
CA ARG A 227 -21.77 -13.61 25.56
C ARG A 227 -22.16 -13.10 24.18
N ARG A 228 -21.38 -12.20 23.60
CA ARG A 228 -21.66 -11.64 22.28
C ARG A 228 -21.00 -12.44 21.17
N SER A 229 -21.60 -12.38 19.99
CA SER A 229 -21.00 -12.79 18.74
C SER A 229 -20.07 -11.71 18.18
N TYR A 230 -19.16 -12.13 17.31
CA TYR A 230 -18.21 -11.25 16.64
C TYR A 230 -18.31 -11.43 15.14
N THR A 231 -18.44 -10.30 14.44
CA THR A 231 -18.56 -10.28 12.99
C THR A 231 -17.20 -10.15 12.32
N VAL A 232 -16.97 -10.95 11.29
CA VAL A 232 -15.82 -10.90 10.39
C VAL A 232 -16.33 -10.78 8.96
N TRP A 233 -15.92 -9.74 8.25
CA TRP A 233 -16.26 -9.58 6.84
C TRP A 233 -15.14 -10.11 5.97
N TYR A 234 -15.46 -10.85 4.91
CA TYR A 234 -14.44 -11.42 4.04
C TYR A 234 -14.91 -11.57 2.60
N ARG A 235 -13.97 -11.61 1.67
CA ARG A 235 -14.16 -12.06 0.28
C ARG A 235 -13.63 -13.48 0.19
N ASN A 236 -14.30 -14.35 -0.56
CA ASN A 236 -13.80 -15.71 -0.75
C ASN A 236 -12.38 -15.67 -1.36
N PRO A 237 -11.34 -16.17 -0.66
CA PRO A 237 -9.96 -16.05 -1.14
C PRO A 237 -9.70 -16.84 -2.43
N GLU A 238 -10.43 -17.93 -2.68
CA GLU A 238 -10.33 -18.64 -3.96
C GLU A 238 -10.81 -17.76 -5.11
N THR A 239 -11.93 -17.06 -4.93
CA THR A 239 -12.47 -16.13 -5.94
C THR A 239 -11.53 -14.95 -6.14
N VAL A 240 -10.96 -14.41 -5.05
CA VAL A 240 -9.94 -13.35 -5.12
C VAL A 240 -8.72 -13.83 -5.90
N ALA A 241 -8.18 -15.02 -5.62
CA ALA A 241 -7.06 -15.59 -6.37
C ALA A 241 -7.39 -15.78 -7.85
N THR A 242 -8.58 -16.30 -8.15
CA THR A 242 -9.06 -16.51 -9.52
C THR A 242 -9.14 -15.18 -10.30
N ASN A 243 -9.66 -14.12 -9.68
CA ASN A 243 -9.73 -12.80 -10.30
C ASN A 243 -8.34 -12.20 -10.53
N MET A 244 -7.39 -12.44 -9.62
CA MET A 244 -5.99 -12.02 -9.79
C MET A 244 -5.29 -12.78 -10.92
N LEU A 245 -5.51 -14.11 -11.03
CA LEU A 245 -5.00 -14.94 -12.11
C LEU A 245 -5.57 -14.53 -13.47
N ASP A 246 -6.85 -14.16 -13.53
CA ASP A 246 -7.49 -13.76 -14.78
C ASP A 246 -7.15 -12.32 -15.20
N ASN A 247 -6.37 -11.57 -14.41
CA ASN A 247 -6.08 -10.17 -14.72
C ASN A 247 -5.11 -10.02 -15.92
N PRO A 248 -5.56 -9.52 -17.09
CA PRO A 248 -4.67 -9.35 -18.25
C PRO A 248 -3.58 -8.30 -18.03
N ALA A 249 -3.75 -7.36 -17.08
CA ALA A 249 -2.74 -6.35 -16.80
C ALA A 249 -1.45 -6.95 -16.21
N ALA A 250 -1.52 -8.18 -15.69
CA ALA A 250 -0.38 -8.93 -15.17
C ALA A 250 0.38 -9.69 -16.26
N ASP A 251 -0.09 -9.70 -17.52
CA ASP A 251 0.65 -10.34 -18.62
C ASP A 251 2.00 -9.64 -18.83
N GLY A 252 3.06 -10.44 -18.99
CA GLY A 252 4.45 -9.96 -18.97
C GLY A 252 4.98 -9.57 -17.58
N HIS A 253 4.17 -9.66 -16.52
CA HIS A 253 4.55 -9.35 -15.15
C HIS A 253 4.21 -10.50 -14.16
N PHE A 254 4.13 -11.73 -14.67
CA PHE A 254 3.71 -12.92 -13.93
C PHE A 254 4.65 -14.10 -14.24
N ASP A 255 5.25 -14.66 -13.20
CA ASP A 255 6.11 -15.84 -13.31
C ASP A 255 5.27 -17.12 -13.09
N TYR A 256 5.06 -17.91 -14.14
CA TYR A 256 4.22 -19.13 -14.10
C TYR A 256 4.91 -20.34 -13.46
N VAL A 257 6.23 -20.40 -13.55
CA VAL A 257 7.03 -21.59 -13.19
C VAL A 257 8.10 -21.15 -12.20
N PRO A 258 8.30 -21.85 -11.07
CA PRO A 258 9.45 -21.61 -10.22
C PRO A 258 10.76 -21.76 -11.02
N PHE A 259 11.74 -20.91 -10.74
CA PHE A 259 12.98 -20.90 -11.50
C PHE A 259 14.20 -20.60 -10.64
N VAL A 260 15.38 -20.90 -11.16
CA VAL A 260 16.67 -20.49 -10.59
C VAL A 260 17.42 -19.68 -11.64
N GLU A 261 17.93 -18.52 -11.25
CA GLU A 261 18.79 -17.68 -12.09
C GLU A 261 20.26 -17.90 -11.74
N THR A 262 21.08 -18.24 -12.73
CA THR A 262 22.54 -18.42 -12.58
C THR A 262 23.31 -17.68 -13.67
N ASP A 263 24.52 -17.23 -13.36
CA ASP A 263 25.47 -16.73 -14.35
C ASP A 263 26.35 -17.86 -14.92
N ALA A 264 27.27 -17.52 -15.83
CA ALA A 264 28.24 -18.47 -16.41
C ALA A 264 29.18 -19.12 -15.38
N ASN A 265 29.31 -18.57 -14.16
CA ASN A 265 30.10 -19.12 -13.08
C ASN A 265 29.25 -19.91 -12.05
N ASN A 266 27.97 -20.14 -12.35
CA ASN A 266 26.96 -20.72 -11.46
C ASN A 266 26.62 -19.86 -10.22
N LYS A 267 26.96 -18.57 -10.23
CA LYS A 267 26.53 -17.66 -9.16
C LYS A 267 25.03 -17.45 -9.24
N ARG A 268 24.34 -17.58 -8.13
CA ARG A 268 22.87 -17.47 -8.07
C ARG A 268 22.38 -16.03 -7.91
N ARG A 269 21.20 -15.75 -8.46
CA ARG A 269 20.41 -14.52 -8.28
C ARG A 269 18.98 -14.80 -7.84
N TRP A 270 18.45 -13.88 -7.04
CA TRP A 270 17.08 -13.82 -6.54
C TRP A 270 16.47 -12.48 -6.94
N SER A 271 15.37 -12.50 -7.70
CA SER A 271 14.77 -11.31 -8.33
C SER A 271 13.27 -11.14 -8.02
N ASN A 272 12.49 -12.22 -8.18
CA ASN A 272 11.07 -12.32 -7.82
C ASN A 272 10.84 -13.55 -6.93
N PHE A 273 9.68 -13.66 -6.28
CA PHE A 273 9.40 -14.78 -5.36
C PHE A 273 9.57 -16.16 -6.03
N MET A 274 9.16 -16.30 -7.29
CA MET A 274 9.30 -17.57 -8.02
C MET A 274 10.78 -17.96 -8.30
N SER A 275 11.74 -17.04 -8.11
CA SER A 275 13.19 -17.33 -8.15
C SER A 275 13.74 -17.90 -6.83
N ALA A 276 12.94 -17.88 -5.78
CA ALA A 276 13.38 -18.11 -4.41
C ALA A 276 13.30 -19.58 -3.98
N ASN A 277 14.06 -19.92 -2.93
CA ASN A 277 14.15 -21.29 -2.44
C ASN A 277 12.80 -21.87 -2.03
N PHE A 278 11.93 -21.05 -1.43
CA PHE A 278 10.64 -21.50 -0.94
C PHE A 278 9.78 -22.04 -2.10
N ALA A 279 9.64 -21.26 -3.18
CA ALA A 279 8.85 -21.64 -4.34
C ALA A 279 9.37 -22.93 -4.99
N TRP A 280 10.71 -23.07 -5.08
CA TRP A 280 11.32 -24.29 -5.61
C TRP A 280 11.07 -25.50 -4.71
N ARG A 281 11.39 -25.43 -3.41
CA ARG A 281 11.17 -26.55 -2.47
C ARG A 281 9.71 -26.96 -2.35
N HIS A 282 8.79 -26.00 -2.36
CA HIS A 282 7.36 -26.31 -2.30
C HIS A 282 6.88 -26.97 -3.60
N ALA A 283 7.42 -26.57 -4.75
CA ALA A 283 7.14 -27.27 -6.01
C ALA A 283 7.68 -28.72 -6.02
N ASP A 284 8.91 -28.94 -5.55
CA ASP A 284 9.47 -30.29 -5.37
C ASP A 284 8.56 -31.11 -4.46
N LYS A 285 8.23 -30.59 -3.27
CA LYS A 285 7.36 -31.26 -2.29
C LYS A 285 5.99 -31.62 -2.85
N ILE A 286 5.35 -30.70 -3.57
CA ILE A 286 4.04 -30.93 -4.19
C ILE A 286 4.10 -32.11 -5.18
N TYR A 287 5.12 -32.16 -6.02
CA TYR A 287 5.28 -33.23 -6.99
C TYR A 287 5.67 -34.57 -6.35
N GLU A 288 6.54 -34.54 -5.33
CA GLU A 288 6.95 -35.73 -4.57
C GLU A 288 5.79 -36.33 -3.79
N ASP A 289 4.95 -35.50 -3.16
CA ASP A 289 3.75 -35.92 -2.44
C ASP A 289 2.68 -36.48 -3.41
N ASP A 290 2.52 -35.87 -4.59
CA ASP A 290 1.59 -36.32 -5.64
C ASP A 290 2.11 -36.04 -7.07
N PRO A 291 2.66 -37.06 -7.76
CA PRO A 291 3.12 -36.94 -9.14
C PRO A 291 2.03 -36.57 -10.16
N SER A 292 0.74 -36.71 -9.82
CA SER A 292 -0.36 -36.29 -10.69
C SER A 292 -0.41 -34.77 -10.91
N THR A 293 0.29 -34.00 -10.06
CA THR A 293 0.46 -32.56 -10.17
C THR A 293 1.48 -32.14 -11.25
N GLU A 294 2.07 -33.09 -11.98
CA GLU A 294 2.99 -32.79 -13.07
C GLU A 294 2.39 -31.82 -14.10
N GLY A 295 3.14 -30.78 -14.44
CA GLY A 295 2.71 -29.72 -15.34
C GLY A 295 1.81 -28.66 -14.70
N ALA A 296 1.47 -28.78 -13.42
CA ALA A 296 0.70 -27.75 -12.72
C ALA A 296 1.50 -26.44 -12.55
N CYS A 297 0.76 -25.35 -12.36
CA CYS A 297 1.25 -24.02 -12.02
C CYS A 297 1.13 -23.81 -10.50
N LEU A 298 2.26 -23.62 -9.80
CA LEU A 298 2.26 -23.25 -8.40
C LEU A 298 1.77 -21.80 -8.25
N VAL A 299 0.75 -21.59 -7.43
CA VAL A 299 0.23 -20.25 -7.09
C VAL A 299 0.32 -20.02 -5.59
N PRO A 300 1.42 -19.40 -5.12
CA PRO A 300 1.61 -19.06 -3.71
C PRO A 300 0.69 -17.91 -3.29
N ILE A 301 0.01 -18.04 -2.15
CA ILE A 301 -0.87 -17.03 -1.57
C ILE A 301 -0.11 -16.25 -0.52
N PHE A 302 0.13 -14.97 -0.81
CA PHE A 302 0.68 -14.03 0.14
C PHE A 302 -0.44 -13.45 0.96
N ALA A 303 -0.23 -13.34 2.26
CA ALA A 303 -1.18 -12.73 3.17
C ALA A 303 -0.49 -11.64 3.98
N GLY A 304 -1.27 -10.67 4.45
CA GLY A 304 -0.82 -9.76 5.48
C GLY A 304 -1.99 -9.17 6.23
N ALA A 305 -1.78 -8.81 7.48
CA ALA A 305 -2.79 -8.17 8.31
C ALA A 305 -2.13 -7.04 9.09
N ASP A 306 -2.82 -5.91 9.18
CA ASP A 306 -2.37 -4.77 9.96
C ASP A 306 -3.58 -4.10 10.59
N LYS A 307 -3.52 -3.84 11.89
CA LYS A 307 -4.59 -3.17 12.61
C LYS A 307 -4.37 -1.66 12.51
N THR A 308 -5.34 -0.97 11.95
CA THR A 308 -5.24 0.45 11.61
C THR A 308 -6.33 1.26 12.30
N THR A 309 -5.97 2.41 12.86
CA THR A 309 -6.91 3.39 13.40
C THR A 309 -7.34 4.35 12.29
N VAL A 310 -8.65 4.50 12.09
CA VAL A 310 -9.23 5.08 10.86
C VAL A 310 -9.71 6.51 11.07
N SER A 311 -10.12 6.85 12.29
CA SER A 311 -10.47 8.22 12.68
C SER A 311 -9.59 8.67 13.86
N VAL A 312 -8.77 9.70 13.61
CA VAL A 312 -8.04 10.41 14.66
C VAL A 312 -8.83 11.70 14.94
N GLY A 313 -9.47 11.79 16.10
CA GLY A 313 -10.14 13.00 16.59
C GLY A 313 -11.64 12.91 16.88
N THR A 314 -12.41 11.99 16.27
CA THR A 314 -13.88 11.91 16.47
C THR A 314 -14.44 10.52 16.74
N GLY A 315 -13.61 9.49 16.94
CA GLY A 315 -14.07 8.17 17.37
C GLY A 315 -12.98 7.10 17.33
N ASP A 316 -12.99 6.16 18.27
CA ASP A 316 -12.09 5.01 18.36
C ASP A 316 -12.46 3.92 17.33
N ILE A 317 -12.58 4.29 16.05
CA ILE A 317 -12.86 3.35 14.97
C ILE A 317 -11.53 2.80 14.48
N GLU A 318 -11.34 1.52 14.77
CA GLU A 318 -10.22 0.71 14.31
C GLU A 318 -10.75 -0.31 13.31
N TYR A 319 -10.00 -0.54 12.23
CA TYR A 319 -10.20 -1.68 11.35
C TYR A 319 -9.00 -2.60 11.42
N HIS A 320 -9.26 -3.90 11.28
CA HIS A 320 -8.20 -4.90 11.15
C HIS A 320 -8.30 -5.57 9.77
N PRO A 321 -7.92 -4.86 8.70
CA PRO A 321 -7.92 -5.41 7.36
C PRO A 321 -6.83 -6.49 7.19
N GLY A 322 -7.15 -7.50 6.40
CA GLY A 322 -6.18 -8.42 5.82
C GLY A 322 -6.19 -8.37 4.30
N TYR A 323 -5.02 -8.59 3.74
CA TYR A 323 -4.67 -8.38 2.35
C TYR A 323 -4.12 -9.67 1.75
N MET A 324 -4.44 -9.90 0.48
CA MET A 324 -4.03 -11.07 -0.27
C MET A 324 -3.30 -10.65 -1.55
N ALA A 325 -2.25 -11.38 -1.90
CA ALA A 325 -1.58 -11.25 -3.19
C ALA A 325 -1.11 -12.62 -3.72
N LEU A 326 -0.72 -12.69 -4.99
CA LEU A 326 -0.15 -13.90 -5.58
C LEU A 326 1.38 -13.81 -5.65
N GLY A 327 2.04 -14.91 -5.28
CA GLY A 327 3.49 -15.12 -5.34
C GLY A 327 4.09 -14.95 -6.72
N ASN A 328 3.30 -15.23 -7.75
CA ASN A 328 3.70 -15.17 -9.16
C ASN A 328 3.83 -13.73 -9.69
N HIS A 329 3.13 -12.76 -9.11
CA HIS A 329 3.25 -11.37 -9.54
C HIS A 329 4.68 -10.87 -9.33
N HIS A 330 5.23 -10.25 -10.37
CA HIS A 330 6.51 -9.57 -10.26
C HIS A 330 6.45 -8.48 -9.19
N ASN A 331 7.60 -8.20 -8.59
CA ASN A 331 7.70 -7.22 -7.53
C ASN A 331 7.21 -5.82 -7.96
N SER A 332 7.41 -5.43 -9.22
CA SER A 332 6.92 -4.16 -9.79
C SER A 332 5.40 -4.10 -9.92
N PHE A 333 4.76 -5.20 -10.34
CA PHE A 333 3.31 -5.26 -10.54
C PHE A 333 2.55 -5.10 -9.23
N ARG A 334 3.07 -5.69 -8.15
CA ARG A 334 2.52 -5.50 -6.80
C ARG A 334 2.59 -4.06 -6.32
N CYS A 335 3.45 -3.20 -6.88
CA CYS A 335 3.55 -1.78 -6.49
C CYS A 335 2.61 -0.85 -7.26
N GLY A 336 1.90 -1.33 -8.28
CA GLY A 336 1.03 -0.50 -9.13
C GLY A 336 -0.45 -0.60 -8.75
N HIS A 337 -1.25 0.38 -9.19
CA HIS A 337 -2.73 0.39 -9.08
C HIS A 337 -3.41 -0.64 -10.01
N ARG A 338 -2.91 -1.88 -10.05
CA ARG A 338 -3.33 -2.92 -11.01
C ARG A 338 -3.91 -4.18 -10.34
N ASN A 339 -4.49 -4.04 -9.14
CA ASN A 339 -5.04 -5.15 -8.35
C ASN A 339 -4.00 -6.24 -8.01
N GLY A 340 -2.74 -5.86 -7.83
CA GLY A 340 -1.67 -6.78 -7.43
C GLY A 340 -1.74 -7.22 -5.96
N VAL A 341 -2.51 -6.50 -5.14
CA VAL A 341 -2.84 -6.76 -3.72
C VAL A 341 -4.30 -6.39 -3.51
N ILE A 342 -5.07 -7.23 -2.81
CA ILE A 342 -6.51 -7.04 -2.62
C ILE A 342 -6.86 -7.20 -1.13
N PRO A 343 -7.54 -6.22 -0.50
CA PRO A 343 -8.14 -6.43 0.81
C PRO A 343 -9.25 -7.47 0.67
N PHE A 344 -9.17 -8.53 1.49
CA PHE A 344 -10.09 -9.67 1.41
C PHE A 344 -10.71 -10.03 2.75
N ILE A 345 -10.30 -9.41 3.86
CA ILE A 345 -10.85 -9.70 5.19
C ILE A 345 -10.82 -8.44 6.06
N PHE A 346 -11.83 -8.27 6.90
CA PHE A 346 -11.85 -7.36 8.04
C PHE A 346 -12.10 -8.20 9.29
N LEU A 347 -11.04 -8.42 10.05
CA LEU A 347 -11.03 -9.22 11.26
C LEU A 347 -11.76 -8.51 12.39
N ALA A 348 -12.38 -9.30 13.28
CA ALA A 348 -12.99 -8.79 14.48
C ALA A 348 -11.94 -8.17 15.41
N ILE A 349 -12.31 -7.07 16.09
CA ILE A 349 -11.50 -6.44 17.14
C ILE A 349 -12.29 -6.52 18.44
N PRO A 350 -12.14 -7.60 19.24
CA PRO A 350 -12.86 -7.69 20.50
C PRO A 350 -12.42 -6.62 21.50
N LYS A 351 -13.37 -5.81 21.96
CA LYS A 351 -13.19 -4.79 23.02
C LYS A 351 -13.89 -5.19 24.31
N SER A 352 -13.25 -5.08 25.46
CA SER A 352 -13.86 -5.40 26.75
C SER A 352 -13.85 -4.19 27.69
N ASP A 353 -14.61 -4.26 28.79
CA ASP A 353 -14.41 -3.35 29.92
C ASP A 353 -12.96 -3.41 30.41
N ARG A 354 -12.44 -2.27 30.88
CA ARG A 354 -11.06 -2.14 31.43
C ARG A 354 -10.71 -3.18 32.50
N LYS A 355 -11.70 -3.68 33.25
CA LYS A 355 -11.50 -4.74 34.26
C LYS A 355 -10.97 -6.06 33.66
N TYR A 356 -11.09 -6.27 32.35
CA TYR A 356 -10.61 -7.45 31.63
C TYR A 356 -9.33 -7.21 30.81
N ASP A 357 -8.71 -6.03 30.85
CA ASP A 357 -7.49 -5.73 30.06
C ASP A 357 -6.33 -6.70 30.39
N ASN A 358 -6.31 -7.16 31.64
CA ASN A 358 -5.35 -8.13 32.17
C ASN A 358 -5.92 -9.55 32.33
N ASP A 359 -7.13 -9.81 31.85
CA ASP A 359 -7.76 -11.11 31.96
C ASP A 359 -7.14 -12.13 30.98
N LYS A 360 -6.65 -13.26 31.51
CA LYS A 360 -6.01 -14.30 30.70
C LYS A 360 -6.99 -14.91 29.70
N ALA A 361 -8.23 -15.20 30.12
CA ALA A 361 -9.21 -15.86 29.27
C ALA A 361 -9.60 -14.96 28.08
N PHE A 362 -9.75 -13.66 28.30
CA PHE A 362 -10.03 -12.69 27.24
C PHE A 362 -8.87 -12.57 26.24
N ARG A 363 -7.62 -12.56 26.71
CA ARG A 363 -6.43 -12.52 25.84
C ARG A 363 -6.34 -13.76 24.95
N VAL A 364 -6.56 -14.95 25.52
CA VAL A 364 -6.59 -16.22 24.77
C VAL A 364 -7.74 -16.21 23.78
N PHE A 365 -8.94 -15.79 24.19
CA PHE A 365 -10.11 -15.69 23.31
C PHE A 365 -9.84 -14.81 22.08
N LYS A 366 -9.21 -13.64 22.24
CA LYS A 366 -8.87 -12.77 21.09
C LYS A 366 -8.00 -13.47 20.06
N GLN A 367 -6.97 -14.20 20.52
CA GLN A 367 -6.05 -14.92 19.64
C GLN A 367 -6.74 -16.15 19.00
N GLN A 368 -7.57 -16.88 19.75
CA GLN A 368 -8.33 -18.00 19.20
C GLN A 368 -9.36 -17.56 18.16
N LEU A 369 -10.09 -16.46 18.41
CA LEU A 369 -11.02 -15.88 17.43
C LEU A 369 -10.28 -15.47 16.15
N TYR A 370 -9.11 -14.86 16.29
CA TYR A 370 -8.26 -14.49 15.17
C TYR A 370 -7.85 -15.72 14.32
N HIS A 371 -7.33 -16.78 14.95
CA HIS A 371 -6.96 -18.02 14.25
C HIS A 371 -8.14 -18.75 13.63
N ALA A 372 -9.26 -18.87 14.36
CA ALA A 372 -10.47 -19.50 13.85
C ALA A 372 -11.03 -18.76 12.63
N SER A 373 -10.96 -17.43 12.64
CA SER A 373 -11.38 -16.60 11.50
C SER A 373 -10.51 -16.85 10.27
N LEU A 374 -9.18 -16.83 10.42
CA LEU A 374 -8.25 -17.13 9.33
C LEU A 374 -8.42 -18.56 8.82
N ALA A 375 -8.56 -19.55 9.70
CA ALA A 375 -8.77 -20.94 9.33
C ALA A 375 -10.08 -21.14 8.55
N ALA A 376 -11.18 -20.54 9.02
CA ALA A 376 -12.48 -20.61 8.36
C ALA A 376 -12.43 -19.97 6.96
N ILE A 377 -11.82 -18.78 6.84
CA ILE A 377 -11.79 -18.04 5.58
C ILE A 377 -10.80 -18.66 4.59
N PHE A 378 -9.60 -19.07 5.02
CA PHE A 378 -8.69 -19.73 4.10
C PHE A 378 -9.11 -21.14 3.73
N SER A 379 -10.06 -21.77 4.44
CA SER A 379 -10.53 -23.13 4.14
C SER A 379 -11.04 -23.29 2.69
N PHE A 380 -11.55 -22.22 2.07
CA PHE A 380 -11.96 -22.21 0.67
C PHE A 380 -10.82 -22.54 -0.32
N LEU A 381 -9.56 -22.33 0.06
CA LEU A 381 -8.40 -22.69 -0.76
C LEU A 381 -8.01 -24.18 -0.64
N LYS A 382 -8.37 -24.87 0.45
CA LYS A 382 -7.88 -26.23 0.74
C LYS A 382 -8.06 -27.22 -0.41
N PRO A 383 -9.22 -27.27 -1.11
CA PRO A 383 -9.38 -28.19 -2.24
C PRO A 383 -8.35 -27.94 -3.34
N GLY A 384 -8.08 -26.66 -3.66
CA GLY A 384 -7.08 -26.27 -4.66
C GLY A 384 -5.64 -26.36 -4.18
N MET A 385 -5.39 -26.62 -2.89
CA MET A 385 -4.05 -26.87 -2.36
C MET A 385 -3.61 -28.34 -2.48
N THR A 386 -4.55 -29.26 -2.66
CA THR A 386 -4.27 -30.70 -2.82
C THR A 386 -4.54 -31.17 -4.24
N THR A 387 -5.59 -30.66 -4.89
CA THR A 387 -5.96 -31.05 -6.26
C THR A 387 -5.85 -29.84 -7.20
N PRO A 388 -5.09 -29.95 -8.30
CA PRO A 388 -5.00 -28.85 -9.26
C PRO A 388 -6.37 -28.47 -9.85
N CYS A 389 -6.61 -27.17 -9.98
CA CYS A 389 -7.86 -26.62 -10.52
C CYS A 389 -7.59 -25.78 -11.77
N VAL A 390 -8.45 -25.89 -12.79
CA VAL A 390 -8.25 -25.17 -14.06
C VAL A 390 -8.60 -23.69 -13.88
N ARG A 391 -7.65 -22.79 -14.13
CA ARG A 391 -7.83 -21.34 -14.04
C ARG A 391 -7.25 -20.65 -15.25
N ARG A 392 -7.89 -19.57 -15.70
CA ARG A 392 -7.35 -18.69 -16.75
C ARG A 392 -6.28 -17.79 -16.14
N CYS A 393 -5.19 -17.62 -16.87
CA CYS A 393 -4.02 -16.86 -16.46
C CYS A 393 -3.90 -15.52 -17.22
N PRO A 394 -2.92 -14.66 -16.85
CA PRO A 394 -2.81 -13.32 -17.45
C PRO A 394 -2.63 -13.31 -18.98
N ASP A 395 -1.83 -14.24 -19.51
CA ASP A 395 -1.61 -14.47 -20.95
C ASP A 395 -2.85 -15.00 -21.71
N GLY A 396 -3.93 -15.30 -20.99
CA GLY A 396 -5.19 -15.79 -21.56
C GLY A 396 -5.27 -17.31 -21.68
N HIS A 397 -4.18 -18.05 -21.46
CA HIS A 397 -4.22 -19.52 -21.42
C HIS A 397 -4.85 -20.00 -20.11
N PHE A 398 -5.49 -21.16 -20.16
CA PHE A 398 -5.84 -21.89 -18.94
C PHE A 398 -4.66 -22.74 -18.48
N ARG A 399 -4.54 -22.94 -17.18
CA ARG A 399 -3.55 -23.82 -16.56
C ARG A 399 -4.19 -24.55 -15.39
N LYS A 400 -3.70 -25.77 -15.11
CA LYS A 400 -3.96 -26.48 -13.86
C LYS A 400 -3.16 -25.79 -12.75
N VAL A 401 -3.84 -25.09 -11.86
CA VAL A 401 -3.25 -24.33 -10.74
C VAL A 401 -3.34 -25.13 -9.46
N ILE A 402 -2.24 -25.18 -8.71
CA ILE A 402 -2.20 -25.66 -7.34
C ILE A 402 -1.86 -24.50 -6.40
N PHE A 403 -2.72 -24.24 -5.42
CA PHE A 403 -2.49 -23.20 -4.42
C PHE A 403 -1.53 -23.69 -3.34
N ASP A 404 -0.73 -22.77 -2.82
CA ASP A 404 0.04 -23.00 -1.61
C ASP A 404 0.13 -21.70 -0.79
N PHE A 405 0.47 -21.76 0.48
CA PHE A 405 0.77 -20.54 1.22
C PHE A 405 2.16 -20.03 0.88
N GLY A 406 2.25 -18.72 0.70
CA GLY A 406 3.50 -17.97 0.66
C GLY A 406 3.71 -17.21 1.97
N PRO A 407 4.44 -16.08 1.93
CA PRO A 407 4.75 -15.32 3.13
C PRO A 407 3.53 -14.63 3.74
N PHE A 408 3.52 -14.55 5.07
CA PHE A 408 2.61 -13.72 5.86
C PHE A 408 3.37 -12.48 6.35
N ILE A 409 2.87 -11.29 6.05
CA ILE A 409 3.44 -10.00 6.46
C ILE A 409 2.60 -9.43 7.60
N ALA A 410 3.23 -9.16 8.73
CA ALA A 410 2.57 -8.62 9.90
C ALA A 410 3.60 -7.91 10.80
N ASP A 411 3.15 -7.01 11.66
CA ASP A 411 4.01 -6.37 12.66
C ASP A 411 4.43 -7.37 13.77
N TYR A 412 5.32 -6.98 14.68
CA TYR A 412 5.82 -7.94 15.69
C TYR A 412 4.72 -8.50 16.64
N PRO A 413 3.87 -7.67 17.27
CA PRO A 413 2.73 -8.16 18.06
C PRO A 413 1.83 -9.15 17.30
N GLU A 414 1.55 -8.88 16.03
CA GLU A 414 0.72 -9.72 15.19
C GLU A 414 1.46 -11.02 14.79
N GLN A 415 2.75 -10.96 14.48
CA GLN A 415 3.59 -12.16 14.26
C GLN A 415 3.63 -13.06 15.50
N VAL A 416 3.67 -12.48 16.70
CA VAL A 416 3.62 -13.22 17.97
C VAL A 416 2.30 -13.98 18.10
N THR A 417 1.18 -13.32 17.76
CA THR A 417 -0.15 -13.93 17.73
C THR A 417 -0.21 -15.05 16.69
N LEU A 418 0.16 -14.76 15.44
CA LEU A 418 0.19 -15.72 14.33
C LEU A 418 0.98 -16.99 14.66
N ALA A 419 2.16 -16.83 15.27
CA ALA A 419 3.04 -17.95 15.59
C ALA A 419 2.68 -18.70 16.88
N GLY A 420 1.71 -18.22 17.68
CA GLY A 420 1.40 -18.79 18.99
C GLY A 420 2.58 -18.74 19.96
N VAL A 421 3.43 -17.70 19.87
CA VAL A 421 4.61 -17.54 20.74
C VAL A 421 4.36 -16.50 21.84
N VAL A 422 5.21 -16.51 22.85
CA VAL A 422 5.17 -15.52 23.94
C VAL A 422 5.80 -14.20 23.49
N TYR A 423 5.16 -13.07 23.83
CA TYR A 423 5.70 -11.75 23.54
C TYR A 423 7.11 -11.58 24.14
N GLY A 424 8.02 -10.97 23.37
CA GLY A 424 9.44 -10.89 23.70
C GLY A 424 10.29 -12.01 23.08
N TRP A 425 9.70 -13.09 22.57
CA TRP A 425 10.44 -14.15 21.89
C TRP A 425 10.55 -13.93 20.38
N CYS A 426 11.52 -14.61 19.75
CA CYS A 426 11.59 -14.69 18.29
C CYS A 426 10.52 -15.65 17.75
N THR A 427 9.75 -15.19 16.77
CA THR A 427 8.71 -15.97 16.08
C THR A 427 9.28 -17.00 15.11
N LYS A 428 10.56 -16.87 14.72
CA LYS A 428 11.24 -17.72 13.74
C LYS A 428 12.24 -18.72 14.33
N CYS A 429 12.90 -18.39 15.44
CA CYS A 429 13.92 -19.26 16.03
C CYS A 429 13.73 -19.54 17.51
N THR A 430 14.46 -20.55 17.99
CA THR A 430 14.39 -21.08 19.35
C THR A 430 15.21 -20.30 20.39
N ASN A 431 15.82 -19.16 20.03
CA ASN A 431 16.58 -18.38 21.01
C ASN A 431 15.69 -17.95 22.17
N PRO A 432 16.17 -18.09 23.42
CA PRO A 432 15.44 -17.59 24.58
C PRO A 432 15.39 -16.05 24.57
N VAL A 433 14.35 -15.51 25.21
CA VAL A 433 14.13 -14.05 25.29
C VAL A 433 15.32 -13.28 25.87
N HIS A 434 16.13 -13.92 26.71
CA HIS A 434 17.32 -13.31 27.31
C HIS A 434 18.61 -13.50 26.48
N ASP A 435 18.51 -14.13 25.31
CA ASP A 435 19.64 -14.46 24.43
C ASP A 435 19.37 -14.15 22.95
N LEU A 436 18.62 -13.08 22.69
CA LEU A 436 18.29 -12.65 21.34
C LEU A 436 19.45 -11.88 20.67
N ASP A 437 20.44 -11.42 21.43
CA ASP A 437 21.62 -10.75 20.85
C ASP A 437 22.62 -11.73 20.21
N ASN A 438 22.55 -13.01 20.58
CA ASN A 438 23.40 -14.06 20.05
C ASN A 438 23.06 -14.44 18.60
N ASN A 439 23.84 -15.38 18.05
CA ASN A 439 23.61 -15.96 16.73
C ASN A 439 22.18 -16.49 16.57
N ILE A 440 21.70 -16.49 15.34
CA ILE A 440 20.36 -16.99 15.02
C ILE A 440 20.28 -18.47 15.40
N GLY A 441 19.32 -18.80 16.27
CA GLY A 441 19.06 -20.17 16.68
C GLY A 441 18.38 -21.01 15.62
N THR A 442 18.14 -22.27 15.96
CA THR A 442 17.40 -23.19 15.10
C THR A 442 15.99 -22.67 14.81
N ARG A 443 15.51 -22.91 13.59
CA ARG A 443 14.17 -22.53 13.16
C ARG A 443 13.11 -23.25 14.01
N ARG A 444 12.07 -22.52 14.44
CA ARG A 444 10.84 -23.11 14.99
C ARG A 444 10.08 -23.83 13.89
N THR A 445 9.36 -24.89 14.23
CA THR A 445 8.50 -25.61 13.29
C THR A 445 7.25 -26.08 14.00
N HIS A 446 6.17 -26.32 13.26
CA HIS A 446 4.98 -26.98 13.84
C HIS A 446 5.34 -28.32 14.50
N GLN A 447 6.22 -29.10 13.86
CA GLN A 447 6.68 -30.38 14.39
C GLN A 447 7.34 -30.21 15.76
N LEU A 448 8.31 -29.31 15.88
CA LEU A 448 8.99 -29.03 17.14
C LEU A 448 8.00 -28.53 18.21
N THR A 449 7.09 -27.63 17.84
CA THR A 449 6.09 -27.09 18.76
C THR A 449 5.17 -28.19 19.27
N ASN A 450 4.67 -29.08 18.41
CA ASN A 450 3.80 -30.18 18.80
C ASN A 450 4.54 -31.22 19.66
N GLU A 451 5.77 -31.60 19.30
CA GLU A 451 6.58 -32.51 20.11
C GLU A 451 6.86 -31.95 21.52
N LEU A 452 7.09 -30.64 21.63
CA LEU A 452 7.24 -29.98 22.93
C LEU A 452 5.94 -29.95 23.73
N ILE A 453 4.80 -29.66 23.08
CA ILE A 453 3.48 -29.68 23.72
C ILE A 453 3.19 -31.09 24.27
N ASP A 454 3.44 -32.13 23.49
CA ASP A 454 3.25 -33.52 23.91
C ASP A 454 4.20 -33.91 25.05
N ALA A 455 5.48 -33.51 24.97
CA ALA A 455 6.48 -33.83 25.98
C ALA A 455 6.25 -33.14 27.33
N PHE A 456 5.64 -31.95 27.32
CA PHE A 456 5.34 -31.16 28.50
C PHE A 456 3.82 -31.03 28.75
N ASP A 457 3.05 -32.03 28.32
CA ASP A 457 1.61 -32.07 28.53
C ASP A 457 1.28 -31.95 30.03
N GLY A 458 0.36 -31.06 30.36
CA GLY A 458 0.02 -30.70 31.74
C GLY A 458 0.96 -29.69 32.44
N ASP A 459 2.06 -29.25 31.83
CA ASP A 459 2.93 -28.17 32.34
C ASP A 459 3.09 -27.00 31.35
N PRO A 460 2.02 -26.20 31.15
CA PRO A 460 2.07 -25.04 30.25
C PRO A 460 3.07 -23.97 30.70
N LYS A 461 3.52 -23.99 31.96
CA LYS A 461 4.50 -23.03 32.48
C LYS A 461 5.88 -23.29 31.91
N VAL A 462 6.26 -24.56 31.73
CA VAL A 462 7.52 -24.93 31.08
C VAL A 462 7.51 -24.51 29.61
N LEU A 463 6.44 -24.78 28.87
CA LEU A 463 6.26 -24.33 27.48
C LEU A 463 6.39 -22.81 27.34
N TRP A 464 5.70 -22.08 28.21
CA TRP A 464 5.72 -20.62 28.22
C TRP A 464 7.11 -20.05 28.55
N THR A 465 7.74 -20.55 29.61
CA THR A 465 8.95 -19.93 30.18
C THR A 465 10.23 -20.37 29.48
N ASN A 466 10.33 -21.64 29.09
CA ASN A 466 11.57 -22.21 28.56
C ASN A 466 11.60 -22.23 27.02
N TYR A 467 10.43 -22.28 26.38
CA TYR A 467 10.32 -22.41 24.93
C TYR A 467 9.57 -21.26 24.27
N GLY A 468 8.95 -20.37 25.05
CA GLY A 468 8.17 -19.26 24.53
C GLY A 468 6.95 -19.70 23.71
N ILE A 469 6.37 -20.86 24.04
CA ILE A 469 5.20 -21.42 23.35
C ILE A 469 3.94 -21.13 24.16
N ASN A 470 2.91 -20.59 23.51
CA ASN A 470 1.59 -20.45 24.10
C ASN A 470 0.71 -21.65 23.73
N ALA A 471 0.66 -22.65 24.61
CA ALA A 471 -0.10 -23.89 24.37
C ALA A 471 -1.62 -23.69 24.26
N ASP A 472 -2.15 -22.54 24.68
CA ASP A 472 -3.58 -22.21 24.57
C ASP A 472 -3.97 -21.83 23.12
N ILE A 473 -2.99 -21.73 22.21
CA ILE A 473 -3.15 -21.24 20.83
C ILE A 473 -2.67 -22.28 19.83
N ILE A 474 -3.52 -22.57 18.85
CA ILE A 474 -3.20 -23.41 17.69
C ILE A 474 -3.13 -22.48 16.47
N PRO A 475 -1.94 -22.30 15.86
CA PRO A 475 -1.82 -21.54 14.63
C PRO A 475 -2.74 -22.07 13.53
N PHE A 476 -3.44 -21.19 12.82
CA PHE A 476 -4.39 -21.55 11.78
C PHE A 476 -3.77 -22.43 10.68
N THR A 477 -2.47 -22.28 10.46
CA THR A 477 -1.66 -23.03 9.49
C THR A 477 -1.61 -24.54 9.78
N ASN A 478 -1.85 -24.98 11.01
CA ASN A 478 -1.91 -26.42 11.35
C ASN A 478 -3.00 -27.16 10.57
N ASP A 479 -4.05 -26.46 10.14
CA ASP A 479 -5.17 -27.06 9.41
C ASP A 479 -4.94 -27.16 7.89
N PHE A 480 -3.79 -26.72 7.38
CA PHE A 480 -3.52 -26.58 5.94
C PHE A 480 -2.30 -27.39 5.49
N PRO A 481 -2.36 -28.01 4.29
CA PRO A 481 -1.25 -28.79 3.78
C PRO A 481 -0.03 -27.91 3.53
N ARG A 482 1.15 -28.40 3.90
CA ARG A 482 2.47 -27.76 3.68
C ARG A 482 2.66 -26.38 4.34
N ALA A 483 1.72 -25.92 5.16
CA ALA A 483 1.82 -24.64 5.84
C ALA A 483 2.56 -24.77 7.18
N ASP A 484 3.57 -23.93 7.39
CA ASP A 484 4.24 -23.76 8.69
C ASP A 484 4.41 -22.25 8.95
N ILE A 485 3.77 -21.74 10.01
CA ILE A 485 3.76 -20.31 10.28
C ILE A 485 5.17 -19.75 10.54
N HIS A 486 6.06 -20.55 11.13
CA HIS A 486 7.44 -20.14 11.41
C HIS A 486 8.29 -20.06 10.14
N GLU A 487 7.88 -20.75 9.08
CA GLU A 487 8.42 -20.59 7.73
C GLU A 487 7.81 -19.38 7.03
N MET A 488 6.49 -19.21 7.10
CA MET A 488 5.73 -18.21 6.36
C MET A 488 5.96 -16.77 6.82
N ILE A 489 6.26 -16.52 8.09
CA ILE A 489 6.45 -15.15 8.58
C ILE A 489 7.58 -14.47 7.78
N SER A 490 7.29 -13.33 7.17
CA SER A 490 8.28 -12.51 6.46
C SER A 490 8.76 -11.34 7.32
N PRO A 491 9.96 -10.80 7.05
CA PRO A 491 10.37 -9.55 7.66
C PRO A 491 9.47 -8.39 7.20
N ASP A 492 9.13 -7.52 8.15
CA ASP A 492 8.39 -6.28 7.90
C ASP A 492 9.37 -5.10 7.99
N ILE A 493 9.59 -4.38 6.89
CA ILE A 493 10.59 -3.30 6.85
C ILE A 493 10.05 -2.07 7.58
N LEU A 494 8.75 -1.78 7.48
CA LEU A 494 8.18 -0.59 8.09
C LEU A 494 8.12 -0.72 9.62
N HIS A 495 7.52 -1.76 10.19
CA HIS A 495 7.45 -1.87 11.65
C HIS A 495 8.75 -2.36 12.29
N GLN A 496 9.53 -3.23 11.64
CA GLN A 496 10.75 -3.77 12.29
C GLN A 496 11.97 -2.88 12.08
N LEU A 497 12.23 -2.41 10.86
CA LEU A 497 13.43 -1.62 10.59
C LEU A 497 13.19 -0.12 10.79
N ILE A 498 12.18 0.44 10.15
CA ILE A 498 11.98 1.89 10.10
C ILE A 498 11.39 2.43 11.41
N LYS A 499 10.23 1.92 11.85
CA LYS A 499 9.62 2.33 13.12
C LYS A 499 10.41 1.71 14.28
N GLY A 500 10.50 0.39 14.36
CA GLY A 500 11.15 -0.30 15.47
C GLY A 500 12.63 0.00 15.65
N SER A 501 13.48 -0.48 14.74
CA SER A 501 14.93 -0.43 14.96
C SER A 501 15.52 0.97 14.78
N PHE A 502 15.05 1.75 13.82
CA PHE A 502 15.54 3.11 13.60
C PHE A 502 14.89 4.12 14.53
N LYS A 503 13.56 4.29 14.46
CA LYS A 503 12.88 5.38 15.17
C LYS A 503 12.74 5.12 16.67
N ASP A 504 12.29 3.94 17.08
CA ASP A 504 12.00 3.62 18.48
C ASP A 504 13.24 3.16 19.25
N HIS A 505 14.29 2.71 18.56
CA HIS A 505 15.53 2.32 19.23
C HIS A 505 16.63 3.34 18.94
N LEU A 506 17.18 3.41 17.73
CA LEU A 506 18.39 4.18 17.47
C LEU A 506 18.23 5.71 17.65
N VAL A 507 17.10 6.30 17.25
CA VAL A 507 16.83 7.74 17.45
C VAL A 507 16.59 8.05 18.94
N GLU A 508 15.88 7.16 19.64
CA GLU A 508 15.64 7.29 21.09
C GLU A 508 16.95 7.18 21.88
N TRP A 509 17.79 6.18 21.58
CA TRP A 509 19.07 5.97 22.26
C TRP A 509 20.06 7.11 22.07
N VAL A 510 20.00 7.82 20.94
CA VAL A 510 20.78 9.07 20.74
C VAL A 510 20.31 10.15 21.72
N SER A 511 18.99 10.25 21.96
CA SER A 511 18.42 11.21 22.90
C SER A 511 18.82 10.84 24.33
N ASP A 512 18.69 9.57 24.71
CA ASP A 512 19.11 9.04 26.02
C ASP A 512 20.59 9.29 26.28
N TYR A 513 21.44 9.04 25.28
CA TYR A 513 22.88 9.30 25.37
C TYR A 513 23.18 10.77 25.73
N LEU A 514 22.47 11.71 25.10
CA LEU A 514 22.68 13.14 25.35
C LEU A 514 22.25 13.51 26.76
N TYR A 515 21.11 13.01 27.26
CA TYR A 515 20.67 13.25 28.63
C TYR A 515 21.53 12.56 29.69
N LEU A 516 22.20 11.46 29.36
CA LEU A 516 23.14 10.79 30.25
C LEU A 516 24.50 11.50 30.32
N THR A 517 24.96 12.07 29.20
CA THR A 517 26.31 12.66 29.08
C THR A 517 26.35 14.14 29.44
N HIS A 518 25.24 14.85 29.24
CA HIS A 518 25.13 16.29 29.43
C HIS A 518 24.07 16.63 30.48
N ASN A 519 24.16 17.82 31.06
CA ASN A 519 23.02 18.33 31.82
C ASN A 519 21.83 18.60 30.88
N GLU A 520 20.62 18.65 31.44
CA GLU A 520 19.38 18.78 30.66
C GLU A 520 19.39 19.97 29.69
N ALA A 521 19.93 21.12 30.10
CA ALA A 521 19.99 22.31 29.26
C ALA A 521 20.94 22.12 28.06
N GLU A 522 22.10 21.53 28.28
CA GLU A 522 23.06 21.21 27.22
C GLU A 522 22.52 20.14 26.27
N ALA A 523 21.93 19.06 26.81
CA ALA A 523 21.30 18.01 26.02
C ALA A 523 20.21 18.57 25.10
N ASN A 524 19.32 19.41 25.65
CA ASN A 524 18.28 20.11 24.89
C ASN A 524 18.87 21.02 23.82
N SER A 525 19.94 21.76 24.12
CA SER A 525 20.62 22.61 23.13
C SER A 525 21.22 21.81 21.98
N ILE A 526 21.78 20.62 22.24
CA ILE A 526 22.32 19.74 21.20
C ILE A 526 21.18 19.14 20.36
N MET A 527 20.08 18.74 21.00
CA MET A 527 18.89 18.24 20.31
C MET A 527 18.28 19.31 19.40
N ASP A 528 18.19 20.55 19.86
CA ASP A 528 17.73 21.69 19.06
C ASP A 528 18.68 21.97 17.88
N GLU A 529 19.99 21.76 18.05
CA GLU A 529 20.96 21.87 16.95
C GLU A 529 20.78 20.76 15.91
N ILE A 530 20.51 19.52 16.34
CA ILE A 530 20.13 18.43 15.43
C ILE A 530 18.87 18.81 14.64
N ASP A 531 17.85 19.35 15.31
CA ASP A 531 16.59 19.75 14.69
C ASP A 531 16.76 20.92 13.71
N LYS A 532 17.59 21.91 14.05
CA LYS A 532 17.97 23.01 13.13
C LYS A 532 18.64 22.49 11.86
N ARG A 533 19.55 21.50 11.98
CA ARG A 533 20.23 20.89 10.82
C ARG A 533 19.26 20.09 9.95
N ILE A 534 18.33 19.38 10.56
CA ILE A 534 17.25 18.68 9.86
C ILE A 534 16.38 19.70 9.10
N ALA A 535 16.00 20.81 9.75
CA ALA A 535 15.21 21.88 9.14
C ALA A 535 15.93 22.62 8.01
N ALA A 536 17.27 22.73 8.10
CA ALA A 536 18.11 23.34 7.08
C ALA A 536 18.26 22.49 5.80
N THR A 537 17.69 21.28 5.76
CA THR A 537 17.75 20.42 4.57
C THR A 537 17.15 21.13 3.35
N PRO A 538 17.89 21.26 2.23
CA PRO A 538 17.38 21.89 1.00
C PRO A 538 16.11 21.23 0.48
N ALA A 539 15.29 21.97 -0.29
CA ALA A 539 14.18 21.35 -0.99
C ALA A 539 14.72 20.42 -2.07
N TYR A 540 14.22 19.19 -2.11
CA TYR A 540 14.49 18.24 -3.18
C TYR A 540 13.22 17.43 -3.46
N PRO A 541 12.88 17.14 -4.73
CA PRO A 541 11.73 16.29 -5.07
C PRO A 541 11.78 14.93 -4.35
N GLY A 542 10.69 14.55 -3.68
CA GLY A 542 10.62 13.30 -2.91
C GLY A 542 11.35 13.30 -1.56
N LEU A 543 11.87 14.45 -1.13
CA LEU A 543 12.41 14.67 0.21
C LEU A 543 11.46 15.57 1.01
N ARG A 544 10.95 15.04 2.13
CA ARG A 544 10.08 15.81 3.03
C ARG A 544 10.89 16.87 3.77
N ARG A 545 10.35 18.08 3.88
CA ARG A 545 10.89 19.14 4.73
C ARG A 545 10.33 19.02 6.15
N PHE A 546 11.22 19.16 7.12
CA PHE A 546 10.92 19.17 8.55
C PHE A 546 11.19 20.58 9.09
N ARG A 547 10.23 21.50 8.93
CA ARG A 547 10.43 22.93 9.25
C ARG A 547 10.91 23.15 10.68
N ASP A 548 10.36 22.37 11.61
CA ASP A 548 10.66 22.45 13.05
C ASP A 548 11.45 21.23 13.54
N GLY A 549 12.18 20.56 12.64
CA GLY A 549 12.93 19.35 12.94
C GLY A 549 12.04 18.17 13.36
N ARG A 550 12.41 17.49 14.45
CA ARG A 550 11.74 16.27 14.95
C ARG A 550 10.62 16.55 15.96
N ARG A 551 10.38 17.80 16.36
CA ARG A 551 9.42 18.19 17.41
C ARG A 551 7.96 18.22 16.94
N PHE A 552 7.45 17.09 16.47
CA PHE A 552 6.02 16.92 16.21
C PHE A 552 5.51 15.66 16.90
N LYS A 553 4.27 15.72 17.39
CA LYS A 553 3.71 14.74 18.31
C LYS A 553 3.33 13.41 17.65
N GLN A 554 2.92 13.45 16.37
CA GLN A 554 2.49 12.26 15.65
C GLN A 554 3.49 11.84 14.58
N TRP A 555 4.15 10.70 14.81
CA TRP A 555 5.07 10.08 13.85
C TRP A 555 4.35 9.05 12.98
N THR A 556 4.28 9.29 11.67
CA THR A 556 3.84 8.29 10.69
C THR A 556 5.02 7.48 10.16
N GLY A 557 4.74 6.36 9.50
CA GLY A 557 5.77 5.58 8.81
C GLY A 557 6.56 6.42 7.80
N ASP A 558 5.86 7.26 7.05
CA ASP A 558 6.45 8.21 6.12
C ASP A 558 7.30 9.31 6.78
N ASN A 559 6.93 9.77 7.98
CA ASN A 559 7.78 10.67 8.77
C ASN A 559 9.12 9.99 9.10
N SER A 560 9.08 8.75 9.56
CA SER A 560 10.29 7.98 9.90
C SER A 560 11.15 7.71 8.67
N LYS A 561 10.56 7.29 7.54
CA LYS A 561 11.28 7.10 6.26
C LYS A 561 11.97 8.37 5.80
N ALA A 562 11.31 9.52 5.93
CA ALA A 562 11.88 10.81 5.56
C ALA A 562 13.01 11.23 6.51
N LEU A 563 12.85 11.01 7.82
CA LEU A 563 13.90 11.30 8.80
C LEU A 563 15.17 10.50 8.50
N MET A 564 15.06 9.20 8.16
CA MET A 564 16.22 8.36 7.82
C MET A 564 17.11 8.96 6.72
N LYS A 565 16.52 9.71 5.77
CA LYS A 565 17.26 10.33 4.64
C LYS A 565 18.13 11.51 5.07
N VAL A 566 17.79 12.17 6.19
CA VAL A 566 18.40 13.44 6.62
C VAL A 566 19.07 13.36 7.99
N TYR A 567 18.85 12.28 8.75
CA TYR A 567 19.30 12.17 10.13
C TYR A 567 20.81 12.06 10.26
N LEU A 568 21.45 11.16 9.51
CA LEU A 568 22.89 10.93 9.59
C LEU A 568 23.74 12.21 9.44
N PRO A 569 23.55 13.07 8.41
CA PRO A 569 24.31 14.31 8.31
C PRO A 569 24.02 15.30 9.45
N ALA A 570 22.82 15.30 10.03
CA ALA A 570 22.49 16.17 11.14
C ALA A 570 23.29 15.85 12.41
N LEU A 571 23.65 14.58 12.63
CA LEU A 571 24.40 14.12 13.81
C LEU A 571 25.90 14.45 13.78
N LYS A 572 26.47 14.72 12.60
CA LYS A 572 27.92 14.82 12.42
C LYS A 572 28.53 15.91 13.30
N GLY A 573 29.51 15.55 14.12
CA GLY A 573 30.23 16.47 15.01
C GLY A 573 29.46 16.88 16.27
N LEU A 574 28.25 16.34 16.49
CA LEU A 574 27.48 16.52 17.73
C LEU A 574 27.52 15.29 18.64
N LEU A 575 27.87 14.13 18.10
CA LEU A 575 27.95 12.85 18.79
C LEU A 575 29.32 12.20 18.60
N PRO A 576 29.73 11.27 19.50
CA PRO A 576 30.87 10.39 19.27
C PRO A 576 30.81 9.70 17.90
N THR A 577 31.99 9.48 17.31
CA THR A 577 32.09 8.90 15.96
C THR A 577 31.50 7.49 15.93
N GLU A 578 31.65 6.74 17.01
CA GLU A 578 31.17 5.38 17.21
C GLU A 578 29.63 5.32 17.12
N ILE A 579 28.91 6.23 17.78
CA ILE A 579 27.44 6.32 17.70
C ILE A 579 27.00 6.65 16.27
N VAL A 580 27.65 7.61 15.62
CA VAL A 580 27.36 7.97 14.21
C VAL A 580 27.60 6.77 13.28
N GLN A 581 28.64 5.97 13.53
CA GLN A 581 28.92 4.74 12.78
C GLN A 581 27.85 3.66 12.97
N VAL A 582 27.23 3.54 14.14
CA VAL A 582 26.08 2.63 14.34
C VAL A 582 24.93 3.00 13.41
N ILE A 583 24.56 4.28 13.40
CA ILE A 583 23.49 4.80 12.54
C ILE A 583 23.84 4.57 11.06
N SER A 584 25.07 4.90 10.65
CA SER A 584 25.53 4.70 9.27
C SER A 584 25.43 3.23 8.86
N THR A 585 25.95 2.32 9.68
CA THR A 585 25.97 0.88 9.37
C THR A 585 24.55 0.30 9.30
N PHE A 586 23.65 0.76 10.17
CA PHE A 586 22.24 0.39 10.10
C PHE A 586 21.57 0.88 8.81
N LEU A 587 21.84 2.13 8.40
CA LEU A 587 21.31 2.67 7.14
C LEU A 587 21.85 1.91 5.92
N ASP A 588 23.13 1.54 5.92
CA ASP A 588 23.73 0.69 4.88
C ASP A 588 22.99 -0.65 4.77
N PHE A 589 22.75 -1.33 5.90
CA PHE A 589 21.93 -2.54 5.94
C PHE A 589 20.54 -2.32 5.34
N CYS A 590 19.85 -1.23 5.72
CA CYS A 590 18.55 -0.89 5.15
C CYS A 590 18.61 -0.66 3.64
N TYR A 591 19.67 -0.06 3.09
CA TYR A 591 19.82 0.10 1.65
C TYR A 591 20.07 -1.25 0.95
N LEU A 592 20.94 -2.09 1.52
CA LEU A 592 21.24 -3.41 0.97
C LEU A 592 20.00 -4.32 0.94
N SER A 593 19.21 -4.33 2.01
CA SER A 593 17.98 -5.15 2.12
C SER A 593 16.83 -4.70 1.22
N ARG A 594 16.91 -3.49 0.65
CA ARG A 594 15.91 -2.94 -0.28
C ARG A 594 16.35 -2.99 -1.75
N ARG A 595 17.43 -3.71 -2.06
CA ARG A 595 17.83 -3.91 -3.46
C ARG A 595 16.72 -4.58 -4.27
N LYS A 596 16.70 -4.29 -5.57
CA LYS A 596 15.68 -4.82 -6.50
C LYS A 596 15.82 -6.34 -6.71
N ASP A 597 17.06 -6.81 -6.61
CA ASP A 597 17.53 -8.17 -6.78
C ASP A 597 18.73 -8.41 -5.86
N PHE A 598 19.03 -9.69 -5.64
CA PHE A 598 20.12 -10.14 -4.79
C PHE A 598 20.90 -11.22 -5.52
N ASP A 599 22.21 -11.23 -5.33
CA ASP A 599 23.10 -12.35 -5.62
C ASP A 599 23.89 -12.75 -4.36
N GLU A 600 24.70 -13.79 -4.46
CA GLU A 600 25.51 -14.28 -3.33
C GLU A 600 26.39 -13.19 -2.68
N SER A 601 27.03 -12.34 -3.48
CA SER A 601 27.87 -11.24 -2.94
C SER A 601 27.03 -10.20 -2.22
N THR A 602 25.82 -9.92 -2.73
CA THR A 602 24.92 -9.00 -2.04
C THR A 602 24.42 -9.54 -0.70
N LEU A 603 24.28 -10.86 -0.57
CA LEU A 603 23.90 -11.52 0.67
C LEU A 603 25.07 -11.52 1.67
N ASP A 604 26.29 -11.77 1.20
CA ASP A 604 27.51 -11.67 2.02
C ASP A 604 27.68 -10.26 2.59
N GLN A 605 27.40 -9.23 1.77
CA GLN A 605 27.40 -7.83 2.22
C GLN A 605 26.36 -7.58 3.31
N ILE A 606 25.15 -8.16 3.18
CA ILE A 606 24.09 -8.03 4.18
C ILE A 606 24.53 -8.67 5.49
N GLU A 607 24.98 -9.92 5.46
CA GLU A 607 25.44 -10.64 6.66
C GLU A 607 26.61 -9.90 7.34
N THR A 608 27.60 -9.46 6.56
CA THR A 608 28.73 -8.65 7.06
C THR A 608 28.26 -7.35 7.71
N THR A 609 27.31 -6.64 7.09
CA THR A 609 26.80 -5.37 7.62
C THR A 609 25.99 -5.58 8.90
N VAL A 610 25.25 -6.69 9.00
CA VAL A 610 24.55 -7.08 10.23
C VAL A 610 25.54 -7.34 11.37
N ASP A 611 26.63 -8.06 11.11
CA ASP A 611 27.66 -8.32 12.13
C ASP A 611 28.37 -7.02 12.56
N GLN A 612 28.69 -6.15 11.61
CA GLN A 612 29.24 -4.83 11.92
C GLN A 612 28.26 -3.98 12.75
N PHE A 613 26.96 -4.01 12.44
CA PHE A 613 25.94 -3.31 13.22
C PHE A 613 25.87 -3.85 14.65
N ARG A 614 25.85 -5.18 14.81
CA ARG A 614 25.85 -5.85 16.13
C ARG A 614 27.08 -5.52 16.97
N GLU A 615 28.25 -5.44 16.35
CA GLU A 615 29.47 -5.07 17.06
C GLU A 615 29.46 -3.59 17.46
N ARG A 616 29.19 -2.69 16.51
CA ARG A 616 29.24 -1.24 16.75
C ARG A 616 28.20 -0.79 17.77
N ARG A 617 27.00 -1.39 17.78
CA ARG A 617 25.92 -0.96 18.70
C ARG A 617 26.27 -1.14 20.17
N LYS A 618 27.27 -1.98 20.50
CA LYS A 618 27.78 -2.17 21.87
C LYS A 618 28.25 -0.87 22.52
N VAL A 619 28.58 0.17 21.73
CA VAL A 619 28.84 1.51 22.26
C VAL A 619 27.68 2.02 23.14
N PHE A 620 26.43 1.66 22.85
CA PHE A 620 25.28 2.06 23.68
C PHE A 620 25.25 1.34 25.03
N VAL A 621 25.88 0.17 25.16
CA VAL A 621 26.13 -0.47 26.46
C VAL A 621 27.30 0.21 27.17
N ASP A 622 28.40 0.48 26.46
CA ASP A 622 29.60 1.10 27.01
C ASP A 622 29.32 2.48 27.62
N VAL A 623 28.43 3.27 26.99
CA VAL A 623 28.01 4.59 27.48
C VAL A 623 26.82 4.55 28.43
N GLY A 624 26.32 3.36 28.78
CA GLY A 624 25.26 3.16 29.78
C GLY A 624 23.83 3.42 29.33
N VAL A 625 23.58 3.64 28.03
CA VAL A 625 22.21 3.80 27.47
C VAL A 625 21.45 2.47 27.48
N ARG A 626 22.17 1.34 27.34
CA ARG A 626 21.59 -0.01 27.27
C ARG A 626 22.31 -0.97 28.22
N THR A 627 21.57 -1.98 28.68
CA THR A 627 22.13 -3.15 29.40
C THR A 627 22.35 -4.35 28.50
N ASP A 628 21.52 -4.47 27.45
CA ASP A 628 21.50 -5.57 26.51
C ASP A 628 20.77 -5.17 25.21
N PHE A 629 20.82 -6.07 24.22
CA PHE A 629 20.11 -5.95 22.94
C PHE A 629 19.09 -7.08 22.73
N ASN A 630 18.46 -7.55 23.81
CA ASN A 630 17.43 -8.59 23.74
C ASN A 630 16.09 -8.06 23.21
N LEU A 631 16.13 -7.57 21.98
CA LEU A 631 15.06 -6.80 21.34
C LEU A 631 14.60 -7.56 20.09
N PRO A 632 13.38 -8.14 20.08
CA PRO A 632 12.91 -8.97 18.97
C PRO A 632 13.00 -8.30 17.59
N ARG A 633 12.70 -7.00 17.51
CA ARG A 633 12.78 -6.22 16.25
C ARG A 633 14.21 -6.02 15.74
N GLN A 634 15.21 -5.94 16.62
CA GLN A 634 16.61 -5.91 16.18
C GLN A 634 17.19 -7.31 16.00
N HIS A 635 16.70 -8.32 16.71
CA HIS A 635 17.05 -9.72 16.46
C HIS A 635 16.59 -10.17 15.07
N SER A 636 15.41 -9.73 14.63
CA SER A 636 14.86 -10.07 13.31
C SER A 636 15.77 -9.66 12.15
N ILE A 637 16.63 -8.65 12.32
CA ILE A 637 17.64 -8.21 11.35
C ILE A 637 18.54 -9.38 10.92
N GLY A 638 18.91 -10.27 11.84
CA GLY A 638 19.74 -11.44 11.52
C GLY A 638 19.02 -12.49 10.66
N HIS A 639 17.69 -12.44 10.54
CA HIS A 639 16.90 -13.33 9.70
C HIS A 639 16.75 -12.85 8.24
N TYR A 640 17.22 -11.63 7.91
CA TYR A 640 16.98 -11.04 6.59
C TYR A 640 17.68 -11.80 5.46
N ALA A 641 18.95 -12.18 5.62
CA ALA A 641 19.67 -12.90 4.57
C ALA A 641 19.02 -14.26 4.25
N HIS A 642 18.56 -14.98 5.27
CA HIS A 642 17.78 -16.20 5.09
C HIS A 642 16.42 -15.91 4.41
N SER A 643 15.69 -14.91 4.89
CA SER A 643 14.39 -14.53 4.32
C SER A 643 14.49 -14.06 2.86
N ILE A 644 15.59 -13.43 2.46
CA ILE A 644 15.87 -13.07 1.06
C ILE A 644 16.06 -14.33 0.22
N ARG A 645 16.80 -15.33 0.69
CA ARG A 645 16.98 -16.59 -0.05
C ARG A 645 15.66 -17.35 -0.21
N GLU A 646 14.81 -17.34 0.82
CA GLU A 646 13.51 -18.02 0.80
C GLU A 646 12.47 -17.29 -0.03
N PHE A 647 12.45 -15.95 -0.05
CA PHE A 647 11.35 -15.18 -0.65
C PHE A 647 11.76 -14.18 -1.75
N ALA A 648 13.05 -14.08 -2.09
CA ALA A 648 13.62 -13.03 -2.94
C ALA A 648 13.20 -11.62 -2.46
N SER A 649 13.38 -11.38 -1.15
CA SER A 649 12.52 -10.48 -0.38
C SER A 649 12.36 -9.08 -0.98
N ARG A 650 11.13 -8.78 -1.39
CA ARG A 650 10.50 -7.46 -1.27
C ARG A 650 9.04 -7.61 -0.78
N ALA A 651 8.75 -8.63 0.02
CA ALA A 651 7.40 -8.85 0.55
C ALA A 651 7.12 -7.87 1.70
N ASP A 652 6.79 -6.63 1.37
CA ASP A 652 6.32 -5.63 2.33
C ASP A 652 5.22 -4.79 1.65
N PHE A 653 3.97 -5.00 2.05
CA PHE A 653 2.83 -4.25 1.53
C PHE A 653 2.79 -2.81 2.05
N GLU A 654 3.35 -2.54 3.23
CA GLU A 654 3.26 -1.28 3.96
C GLU A 654 4.31 -0.26 3.48
N GLN A 655 5.58 -0.68 3.33
CA GLN A 655 6.63 0.21 2.84
C GLN A 655 6.35 0.71 1.41
N ARG A 656 5.56 -0.05 0.65
CA ARG A 656 5.13 0.26 -0.72
C ARG A 656 3.93 1.22 -0.80
N GLY A 657 3.47 1.75 0.35
CA GLY A 657 2.39 2.74 0.41
C GLY A 657 0.99 2.16 0.20
N MET A 658 0.82 0.86 0.41
CA MET A 658 -0.42 0.14 0.05
C MET A 658 -1.30 -0.22 1.25
N LEU A 659 -0.85 0.07 2.46
CA LEU A 659 -1.61 -0.12 3.72
C LEU A 659 -1.94 1.22 4.42
N GLU A 660 -1.41 2.35 3.95
CA GLU A 660 -1.73 3.67 4.52
C GLU A 660 -3.04 4.22 3.90
N VAL A 661 -4.08 4.35 4.74
CA VAL A 661 -5.31 5.08 4.38
C VAL A 661 -5.00 6.57 4.32
N ARG A 662 -5.17 7.20 3.16
CA ARG A 662 -5.14 8.67 3.03
C ARG A 662 -6.37 9.25 3.76
N THR A 663 -6.22 9.64 5.02
CA THR A 663 -7.26 10.37 5.76
C THR A 663 -7.31 11.84 5.32
N LYS A 664 -8.48 12.31 4.87
CA LYS A 664 -8.80 13.75 4.76
C LYS A 664 -9.55 14.15 6.02
N ALA A 665 -9.07 15.17 6.73
CA ALA A 665 -9.71 15.70 7.93
C ALA A 665 -10.92 16.61 7.60
N LEU A 666 -11.95 16.55 8.45
CA LEU A 666 -13.10 17.47 8.54
C LEU A 666 -13.17 18.03 9.99
N PRO A 667 -13.81 19.19 10.23
CA PRO A 667 -13.45 20.13 11.31
C PRO A 667 -14.00 19.85 12.71
N ASP A 668 -13.30 20.42 13.71
CA ASP A 668 -13.37 20.24 15.17
C ASP A 668 -14.64 20.72 15.91
N LYS A 669 -14.95 20.03 17.03
CA LYS A 669 -15.12 20.60 18.40
C LYS A 669 -15.41 19.53 19.51
N LEU A 670 -14.46 19.38 20.45
CA LEU A 670 -14.46 19.15 21.94
C LEU A 670 -15.54 18.30 22.68
N PRO A 671 -15.31 17.78 23.94
CA PRO A 671 -14.10 17.74 24.79
C PRO A 671 -13.71 16.33 25.34
N THR A 672 -12.54 16.32 26.01
CA THR A 672 -11.64 15.26 26.50
C THR A 672 -12.11 14.36 27.68
N ALA A 673 -11.58 13.13 27.75
CA ALA A 673 -11.23 12.44 29.01
C ALA A 673 -10.10 11.41 28.83
N ASP A 674 -8.95 11.69 29.46
CA ASP A 674 -7.85 10.83 29.93
C ASP A 674 -7.59 9.46 29.27
N ASP A 675 -6.57 9.41 28.41
CA ASP A 675 -5.50 8.41 28.47
C ASP A 675 -4.20 9.04 27.94
N LYS A 676 -3.07 8.72 28.56
CA LYS A 676 -1.76 9.36 28.35
C LYS A 676 -1.15 8.94 27.01
N ASP A 677 -1.40 9.72 25.97
CA ASP A 677 -0.49 9.92 24.84
C ASP A 677 -0.31 11.43 24.64
N ASP A 678 0.93 11.86 24.42
CA ASP A 678 1.38 13.25 24.50
C ASP A 678 0.86 14.09 23.31
N ASP A 679 -0.42 14.48 23.34
CA ASP A 679 -1.07 15.40 22.40
C ASP A 679 -1.18 16.83 22.96
N GLY A 680 -0.74 17.81 22.19
CA GLY A 680 -0.58 19.20 22.61
C GLY A 680 -0.48 20.07 21.37
N ILE A 681 -1.55 20.83 21.16
CA ILE A 681 -1.78 21.69 20.01
C ILE A 681 -0.92 22.96 20.16
N ASP A 682 -0.24 23.36 19.08
CA ASP A 682 0.17 24.76 18.89
C ASP A 682 -0.23 25.23 17.49
N ASP A 683 -0.77 26.45 17.45
CA ASP A 683 -1.34 27.15 16.31
C ASP A 683 -0.24 27.89 15.54
N GLY A 684 0.17 27.33 14.40
CA GLY A 684 0.98 28.03 13.39
C GLY A 684 0.25 28.09 12.05
N PRO A 685 0.38 29.20 11.27
CA PRO A 685 -0.35 29.36 10.02
C PRO A 685 0.07 28.30 9.00
N ARG A 686 -0.85 27.42 8.63
CA ARG A 686 -0.64 26.39 7.61
C ARG A 686 -0.80 27.01 6.23
N VAL A 687 0.28 26.99 5.45
CA VAL A 687 0.30 27.35 4.03
C VAL A 687 -0.08 26.12 3.22
N GLU A 688 -1.22 26.15 2.54
CA GLU A 688 -1.51 25.21 1.45
C GLU A 688 -0.52 25.48 0.31
N GLY A 689 0.38 24.54 0.06
CA GLY A 689 1.36 24.63 -1.02
C GLY A 689 0.97 23.71 -2.17
N THR A 690 0.29 24.24 -3.18
CA THR A 690 0.31 23.66 -4.53
C THR A 690 1.49 24.28 -5.28
N VAL A 691 2.43 23.46 -5.74
CA VAL A 691 3.50 23.91 -6.63
C VAL A 691 3.11 23.52 -8.05
N VAL A 692 2.76 24.52 -8.86
CA VAL A 692 2.67 24.36 -10.31
C VAL A 692 4.07 24.54 -10.87
N LEU A 693 4.65 23.45 -11.37
CA LEU A 693 5.92 23.51 -12.10
C LEU A 693 5.68 24.17 -13.46
N ALA A 694 6.55 25.10 -13.85
CA ALA A 694 6.51 25.72 -15.17
C ALA A 694 6.77 24.65 -16.25
N ARG A 695 5.77 24.36 -17.09
CA ARG A 695 5.86 23.41 -18.22
C ARG A 695 6.65 23.96 -19.41
N THR A 696 7.09 25.22 -19.37
CA THR A 696 7.85 25.85 -20.45
C THR A 696 8.94 26.74 -19.88
N ARG A 697 10.11 26.74 -20.52
CA ARG A 697 11.24 27.61 -20.16
C ARG A 697 10.84 29.07 -20.34
N GLU A 698 10.96 29.86 -19.29
CA GLU A 698 10.80 31.31 -19.35
C GLU A 698 12.00 31.93 -20.11
N PRO A 699 11.79 32.53 -21.30
CA PRO A 699 12.86 32.96 -22.19
C PRO A 699 13.75 34.05 -21.60
N SER A 700 13.25 34.82 -20.64
CA SER A 700 13.95 35.90 -19.97
C SER A 700 15.05 35.45 -19.00
N TYR A 701 15.04 34.18 -18.56
CA TYR A 701 16.07 33.66 -17.65
C TYR A 701 17.32 33.13 -18.37
N PRO A 702 18.52 33.42 -17.84
CA PRO A 702 19.78 32.94 -18.38
C PRO A 702 19.92 31.41 -18.38
N ARG A 703 20.69 30.88 -19.35
CA ARG A 703 20.84 29.43 -19.58
C ARG A 703 21.84 28.73 -18.67
N SER A 704 22.70 29.46 -17.96
CA SER A 704 23.73 28.87 -17.08
C SER A 704 23.44 29.22 -15.63
N ALA A 705 23.75 28.30 -14.71
CA ALA A 705 23.54 28.49 -13.28
C ALA A 705 24.24 29.76 -12.74
N HIS A 706 25.44 30.06 -13.25
CA HIS A 706 26.18 31.27 -12.89
C HIS A 706 25.51 32.56 -13.40
N ALA A 707 24.96 32.55 -14.61
CA ALA A 707 24.25 33.71 -15.14
C ALA A 707 22.87 33.88 -14.48
N LEU A 708 22.21 32.78 -14.11
CA LEU A 708 20.97 32.78 -13.35
C LEU A 708 21.21 33.37 -11.94
N ALA A 709 22.26 32.93 -11.26
CA ALA A 709 22.71 33.44 -9.96
C ALA A 709 22.93 34.97 -9.96
N ALA A 710 23.59 35.49 -11.00
CA ALA A 710 23.76 36.93 -11.20
C ALA A 710 22.44 37.65 -11.50
N HIS A 711 21.56 37.04 -12.30
CA HIS A 711 20.26 37.61 -12.68
C HIS A 711 19.27 37.69 -11.52
N ILE A 712 19.36 36.78 -10.54
CA ILE A 712 18.48 36.75 -9.35
C ILE A 712 19.12 37.37 -8.09
N GLY A 713 20.33 37.92 -8.19
CA GLY A 713 21.00 38.65 -7.10
C GLY A 713 21.67 37.80 -6.02
N PHE A 714 22.00 36.54 -6.31
CA PHE A 714 22.66 35.60 -5.38
C PHE A 714 23.97 35.06 -5.96
N PRO A 715 25.09 35.80 -5.90
CA PRO A 715 26.30 35.50 -6.66
C PRO A 715 27.12 34.29 -6.17
N ASP A 716 26.91 33.81 -4.94
CA ASP A 716 27.71 32.76 -4.31
C ASP A 716 27.09 31.35 -4.50
N PHE A 717 26.78 30.97 -5.74
CA PHE A 717 26.47 29.57 -6.06
C PHE A 717 27.77 28.76 -6.11
N PRO A 718 27.99 27.74 -5.26
CA PRO A 718 29.19 26.91 -5.34
C PRO A 718 29.19 26.10 -6.64
N PRO A 719 30.36 25.91 -7.30
CA PRO A 719 30.45 25.10 -8.50
C PRO A 719 30.09 23.64 -8.16
N ILE A 720 29.13 23.09 -8.89
CA ILE A 720 28.79 21.66 -8.83
C ILE A 720 29.94 20.92 -9.52
N ALA A 721 30.77 20.26 -8.72
CA ALA A 721 31.69 19.21 -9.15
C ALA A 721 31.05 17.84 -8.90
#